data_AF-A0A7J0CZB2-F1
#
_entry.id   AF-A0A7J0CZB2-F1
#
_cell.length_a   1.000
_cell.length_b   1.000
_cell.length_c   1.000
_cell.angle_alpha   90.00
_cell.angle_beta   90.00
_cell.angle_gamma   90.00
#
_symmetry.space_group_name_H-M   'P 1'
#
loop_
_entity.id
_entity.type
_entity.pdbx_description
1 polymer ?
#
loop_
_entity_poly.entity_id
_entity_poly.type
_entity_poly.pdbx_seq_one_letter_code
_entity_poly.pdbx_strand_id
1 'polypeptide(L)'
;MADRYDESSVENVDKYETRDAASTDNWADLVTHITGYPVPKRSEIFDTLRSDHGGKLFRMDIKERSLGLLVKDSGFLRDKGQDYDIWFFDSGKKRSIMQARIVFEGRVKSGDEIIFAGTDSTDVNNVSVREGNEFTDYNKDKFSTIPLARYMNGPRAALMALLKGNSGDGRFSGLVAKESDVVDLESFTRAGHSFDYAAQFFKYHAPVLKDWEDRFSRDDASWKGEAAEVFRSLIKKIRENYDNYVETFNETAGSGDATGTGSTVYSRALSLGRSHLEQAARDLLNNWLTWAQSDYYDPHRVLRYVLDDLAQWVDTENVARTDIKSYTTRYSTTVSHSPQAGFSQVHPEYGDLTDIANWAKVGDKAVDIWSRAVDDMLVEPAREVQSRLNNQFLTLSKDFSENVPEPKSTSTAGEEYEKKKLEEEKEKINEENEENRRYQDELREEQRLQREEDKRLQEELRKEQEEQREEDKKYQDELREEQRLQREEDKRLQDELRDEQNKQRDEDKKYQDELREEQRREQEEAKREAEEQAKQMEESLGNINGPGGGENLGNLDDLLNLKQDIPVTESLGDLGDLNGPGSGGGNSPSLDDVNNAISENLGNLGDVNNPGGENQQGPAGGPLPVGQNLGNLGQLNGGPGGTKSPTDAANDAINQNLGNLGDLNSGAGGSLDTPTGGKTQLDGNQLTTGFPDGSSTSFDPDSGLLTTTHPDGSVTTQDLGDGLRVTNPDGSVTSLGDDGKLTTTFPDGTTQVVDPKTGQATSTAPTAPSPRRISAASGV
;
A
#
# COMPACT_ATOMS: atom_id res chain seq x y z
N MET A 1 34.46 66.71 -13.67
CA MET A 1 34.54 65.87 -12.45
C MET A 1 33.55 64.73 -12.52
N ALA A 2 32.31 64.93 -12.98
CA ALA A 2 31.35 63.83 -13.20
C ALA A 2 31.89 62.71 -14.11
N ASP A 3 32.64 63.05 -15.17
CA ASP A 3 33.08 62.12 -16.21
C ASP A 3 34.27 61.20 -15.79
N ARG A 4 34.32 60.70 -14.54
CA ARG A 4 35.44 59.90 -14.00
C ARG A 4 35.09 58.44 -13.68
N TYR A 5 33.91 58.20 -13.13
CA TYR A 5 33.41 56.90 -12.71
C TYR A 5 31.97 56.74 -13.23
N ASP A 6 31.45 55.51 -13.38
CA ASP A 6 30.01 55.35 -13.59
C ASP A 6 29.27 55.69 -12.29
N GLU A 7 28.33 56.63 -12.33
CA GLU A 7 27.50 57.00 -11.16
C GLU A 7 26.67 55.79 -10.67
N SER A 8 26.40 54.81 -11.55
CA SER A 8 25.71 53.56 -11.22
C SER A 8 26.58 52.47 -10.59
N SER A 9 27.90 52.67 -10.46
CA SER A 9 28.85 51.58 -10.10
C SER A 9 28.58 50.98 -8.73
N VAL A 10 28.39 51.82 -7.72
CA VAL A 10 28.21 51.37 -6.33
C VAL A 10 26.87 50.64 -6.20
N GLU A 11 25.79 51.20 -6.74
CA GLU A 11 24.47 50.53 -6.76
C GLU A 11 24.52 49.16 -7.47
N ASN A 12 25.26 49.04 -8.57
CA ASN A 12 25.42 47.78 -9.30
C ASN A 12 26.33 46.75 -8.59
N VAL A 13 27.19 47.17 -7.65
CA VAL A 13 27.97 46.27 -6.78
C VAL A 13 27.11 45.84 -5.58
N ASP A 14 26.55 46.82 -4.85
CA ASP A 14 25.74 46.62 -3.65
C ASP A 14 24.56 45.67 -3.89
N LYS A 15 23.91 45.76 -5.08
CA LYS A 15 22.74 44.96 -5.46
C LYS A 15 22.94 43.45 -5.27
N TYR A 16 24.16 42.94 -5.53
CA TYR A 16 24.45 41.51 -5.45
C TYR A 16 25.47 41.13 -4.38
N GLU A 17 26.21 42.07 -3.79
CA GLU A 17 27.16 41.77 -2.70
C GLU A 17 26.49 41.02 -1.54
N THR A 18 25.23 41.33 -1.23
CA THR A 18 24.47 40.76 -0.10
C THR A 18 23.51 39.61 -0.48
N ARG A 19 23.40 39.24 -1.76
CA ARG A 19 22.52 38.12 -2.18
C ARG A 19 23.22 36.78 -1.99
N ASP A 20 22.58 35.81 -1.36
CA ASP A 20 23.11 34.45 -1.27
C ASP A 20 23.30 33.83 -2.67
N ALA A 21 24.40 33.10 -2.85
CA ALA A 21 24.70 32.39 -4.10
C ALA A 21 23.93 31.06 -4.19
N ALA A 22 23.49 30.67 -5.38
CA ALA A 22 22.75 29.41 -5.56
C ALA A 22 23.65 28.18 -5.34
N SER A 23 23.08 27.13 -4.74
CA SER A 23 23.75 25.83 -4.52
C SER A 23 23.98 25.02 -5.79
N THR A 24 23.19 25.29 -6.84
CA THR A 24 23.07 24.52 -8.08
C THR A 24 22.78 25.44 -9.25
N ASP A 25 23.25 25.11 -10.45
CA ASP A 25 23.00 25.88 -11.67
C ASP A 25 21.83 25.26 -12.44
N ASN A 26 20.62 25.38 -11.87
CA ASN A 26 19.38 24.87 -12.48
C ASN A 26 19.13 25.41 -13.90
N TRP A 27 19.73 26.54 -14.28
CA TRP A 27 19.74 27.02 -15.67
C TRP A 27 20.57 26.10 -16.56
N ALA A 28 21.83 25.84 -16.21
CA ALA A 28 22.70 24.91 -16.94
C ALA A 28 22.11 23.48 -16.98
N ASP A 29 21.59 23.00 -15.85
CA ASP A 29 21.06 21.64 -15.72
C ASP A 29 19.76 21.46 -16.53
N LEU A 30 18.78 22.37 -16.42
CA LEU A 30 17.53 22.28 -17.18
C LEU A 30 17.77 22.42 -18.70
N VAL A 31 18.63 23.35 -19.12
CA VAL A 31 18.98 23.51 -20.54
C VAL A 31 19.67 22.26 -21.06
N THR A 32 20.60 21.68 -20.30
CA THR A 32 21.24 20.41 -20.67
C THR A 32 20.21 19.28 -20.76
N HIS A 33 19.25 19.21 -19.84
CA HIS A 33 18.19 18.20 -19.84
C HIS A 33 17.24 18.30 -21.05
N ILE A 34 16.72 19.49 -21.38
CA ILE A 34 15.73 19.65 -22.46
C ILE A 34 16.34 19.82 -23.86
N THR A 35 17.66 19.92 -23.99
CA THR A 35 18.34 20.09 -25.30
C THR A 35 19.50 19.14 -25.56
N GLY A 36 20.05 18.46 -24.54
CA GLY A 36 21.29 17.71 -24.64
C GLY A 36 22.57 18.55 -24.83
N TYR A 37 22.47 19.87 -24.96
CA TYR A 37 23.64 20.73 -25.11
C TYR A 37 24.43 20.76 -23.79
N PRO A 38 25.71 20.33 -23.77
CA PRO A 38 26.49 20.27 -22.53
C PRO A 38 26.93 21.68 -22.12
N VAL A 39 26.15 22.32 -21.25
CA VAL A 39 26.48 23.65 -20.72
C VAL A 39 27.77 23.56 -19.87
N PRO A 40 28.78 24.43 -20.11
CA PRO A 40 29.98 24.45 -19.26
C PRO A 40 29.64 24.78 -17.80
N LYS A 41 30.36 24.20 -16.83
CA LYS A 41 30.16 24.53 -15.41
C LYS A 41 30.55 25.99 -15.14
N ARG A 42 29.64 26.79 -14.59
CA ARG A 42 29.84 28.23 -14.30
C ARG A 42 31.08 28.51 -13.43
N SER A 43 31.45 27.61 -12.52
CA SER A 43 32.63 27.72 -11.67
C SER A 43 33.97 27.68 -12.43
N GLU A 44 34.03 27.01 -13.58
CA GLU A 44 35.27 26.72 -14.33
C GLU A 44 35.47 27.68 -15.53
N ILE A 45 34.44 28.43 -15.97
CA ILE A 45 34.48 29.19 -17.23
C ILE A 45 35.46 30.37 -17.28
N PHE A 46 35.93 30.84 -16.11
CA PHE A 46 36.87 31.95 -15.98
C PHE A 46 38.33 31.50 -15.77
N ASP A 47 38.59 30.21 -15.59
CA ASP A 47 39.96 29.72 -15.33
C ASP A 47 40.88 29.88 -16.55
N THR A 48 40.32 29.86 -17.76
CA THR A 48 41.04 30.21 -19.00
C THR A 48 41.08 31.71 -19.30
N LEU A 49 40.53 32.55 -18.42
CA LEU A 49 40.46 34.01 -18.56
C LEU A 49 41.07 34.71 -17.34
N ARG A 50 42.24 34.22 -16.92
CA ARG A 50 42.95 34.62 -15.71
C ARG A 50 44.43 34.91 -16.02
N SER A 51 44.97 36.03 -15.52
CA SER A 51 46.41 36.33 -15.58
C SER A 51 47.06 36.23 -14.20
N ASP A 52 48.30 35.73 -14.18
CA ASP A 52 49.18 35.72 -12.99
C ASP A 52 49.44 37.13 -12.44
N HIS A 53 49.22 38.17 -13.26
CA HIS A 53 49.45 39.57 -12.91
C HIS A 53 48.15 40.37 -12.75
N GLY A 54 46.99 39.74 -12.52
CA GLY A 54 45.73 40.46 -12.27
C GLY A 54 44.53 39.64 -11.80
N GLY A 55 44.59 38.30 -11.82
CA GLY A 55 43.43 37.46 -11.52
C GLY A 55 42.51 37.30 -12.74
N LYS A 56 41.22 37.07 -12.50
CA LYS A 56 40.22 36.85 -13.56
C LYS A 56 39.90 38.16 -14.28
N LEU A 57 39.51 38.07 -15.55
CA LEU A 57 39.07 39.17 -16.44
C LEU A 57 40.11 40.24 -16.80
N PHE A 58 41.23 40.38 -16.08
CA PHE A 58 42.27 41.36 -16.39
C PHE A 58 43.68 40.92 -16.03
N ARG A 59 44.65 41.61 -16.63
CA ARG A 59 46.03 41.70 -16.12
C ARG A 59 46.33 43.15 -15.75
N MET A 60 47.30 43.37 -14.87
CA MET A 60 47.73 44.70 -14.50
C MET A 60 49.24 44.80 -14.27
N ASP A 61 49.72 46.03 -14.10
CA ASP A 61 51.03 46.28 -13.53
C ASP A 61 51.07 47.59 -12.73
N ILE A 62 51.81 47.59 -11.62
CA ILE A 62 52.05 48.81 -10.84
C ILE A 62 53.30 49.52 -11.38
N LYS A 63 53.21 50.84 -11.55
CA LYS A 63 54.34 51.71 -11.92
C LYS A 63 54.52 52.83 -10.90
N GLU A 64 55.75 52.98 -10.44
CA GLU A 64 56.15 54.16 -9.68
C GLU A 64 56.33 55.36 -10.61
N ARG A 65 55.73 56.50 -10.24
CA ARG A 65 55.69 57.73 -11.03
C ARG A 65 56.14 58.92 -10.20
N SER A 66 56.76 59.91 -10.85
CA SER A 66 57.16 61.16 -10.18
C SER A 66 55.94 61.98 -9.75
N LEU A 67 55.98 62.59 -8.56
CA LEU A 67 54.99 63.58 -8.10
C LEU A 67 54.91 64.84 -8.99
N GLY A 68 55.79 64.98 -9.99
CA GLY A 68 55.59 65.98 -11.05
C GLY A 68 54.43 65.66 -12.01
N LEU A 69 53.86 64.45 -11.94
CA LEU A 69 52.75 63.97 -12.77
C LEU A 69 51.39 64.05 -12.04
N LEU A 70 51.26 64.93 -11.02
CA LEU A 70 50.13 65.02 -10.08
C LEU A 70 48.80 65.54 -10.68
N VAL A 71 48.59 65.36 -11.99
CA VAL A 71 47.50 65.95 -12.77
C VAL A 71 46.81 64.85 -13.62
N LYS A 72 46.76 63.63 -13.08
CA LYS A 72 46.06 62.49 -13.69
C LYS A 72 45.05 61.91 -12.70
N ASP A 73 43.80 61.90 -13.12
CA ASP A 73 42.71 61.17 -12.48
C ASP A 73 42.88 59.66 -12.71
N SER A 74 42.43 58.86 -11.73
CA SER A 74 42.03 57.47 -11.97
C SER A 74 40.80 57.40 -12.89
N GLY A 75 40.41 56.19 -13.29
CA GLY A 75 39.16 55.96 -14.00
C GLY A 75 39.31 55.17 -15.31
N PHE A 76 38.17 54.98 -15.96
CA PHE A 76 38.06 54.26 -17.22
C PHE A 76 38.63 55.07 -18.41
N LEU A 77 39.36 54.37 -19.29
CA LEU A 77 39.94 54.84 -20.56
C LEU A 77 40.73 56.18 -20.48
N ARG A 78 41.42 56.42 -19.36
CA ARG A 78 42.17 57.67 -19.11
C ARG A 78 43.47 57.83 -19.90
N ASP A 79 44.19 56.74 -20.17
CA ASP A 79 45.49 56.75 -20.86
C ASP A 79 45.55 55.69 -21.97
N LYS A 80 46.14 56.05 -23.11
CA LYS A 80 46.32 55.13 -24.25
C LYS A 80 47.23 53.94 -23.89
N GLY A 81 46.66 52.75 -23.98
CA GLY A 81 47.37 51.47 -23.82
C GLY A 81 46.87 50.61 -22.66
N GLN A 82 46.10 51.20 -21.75
CA GLN A 82 45.37 50.51 -20.69
C GLN A 82 43.91 50.98 -20.64
N ASP A 83 43.10 50.34 -19.81
CA ASP A 83 41.64 50.48 -19.81
C ASP A 83 41.12 51.11 -18.53
N TYR A 84 41.86 50.89 -17.44
CA TYR A 84 41.61 51.48 -16.16
C TYR A 84 42.95 51.87 -15.55
N ASP A 85 43.01 53.05 -14.93
CA ASP A 85 44.14 53.47 -14.10
C ASP A 85 43.65 53.78 -12.70
N ILE A 86 44.38 53.33 -11.67
CA ILE A 86 44.18 53.75 -10.28
C ILE A 86 45.48 54.36 -9.76
N TRP A 87 45.40 55.63 -9.37
CA TRP A 87 46.52 56.41 -8.81
C TRP A 87 46.40 56.47 -7.28
N PHE A 88 47.45 56.04 -6.58
CA PHE A 88 47.47 55.96 -5.12
C PHE A 88 48.87 56.23 -4.54
N PHE A 89 48.94 56.60 -3.27
CA PHE A 89 50.17 56.80 -2.53
C PHE A 89 50.53 55.55 -1.72
N ASP A 90 51.83 55.26 -1.69
CA ASP A 90 52.48 54.26 -0.85
C ASP A 90 53.19 54.98 0.30
N SER A 91 52.82 54.70 1.54
CA SER A 91 53.35 55.35 2.75
C SER A 91 54.83 55.03 3.03
N GLY A 92 55.36 53.93 2.49
CA GLY A 92 56.79 53.62 2.49
C GLY A 92 57.59 54.52 1.56
N LYS A 93 56.93 55.11 0.56
CA LYS A 93 57.49 56.10 -0.37
C LYS A 93 57.10 57.51 0.05
N LYS A 94 57.84 58.49 -0.47
CA LYS A 94 57.70 59.92 -0.10
C LYS A 94 57.85 60.90 -1.26
N ARG A 95 58.25 60.42 -2.45
CA ARG A 95 58.63 61.26 -3.61
C ARG A 95 58.02 60.78 -4.93
N SER A 96 57.08 59.84 -4.84
CA SER A 96 56.43 59.19 -5.96
C SER A 96 54.95 58.95 -5.67
N ILE A 97 54.19 58.73 -6.72
CA ILE A 97 52.82 58.19 -6.69
C ILE A 97 52.84 56.86 -7.43
N MET A 98 51.98 55.92 -7.05
CA MET A 98 51.83 54.62 -7.67
C MET A 98 50.68 54.67 -8.68
N GLN A 99 50.88 54.07 -9.85
CA GLN A 99 49.87 53.90 -10.89
C GLN A 99 49.65 52.41 -11.10
N ALA A 100 48.51 51.88 -10.66
CA ALA A 100 48.03 50.56 -11.08
C ALA A 100 47.41 50.72 -12.48
N ARG A 101 48.01 50.07 -13.48
CA ARG A 101 47.56 50.09 -14.88
C ARG A 101 46.89 48.77 -15.20
N ILE A 102 45.63 48.80 -15.59
CA ILE A 102 44.78 47.60 -15.72
C ILE A 102 44.36 47.43 -17.17
N VAL A 103 44.47 46.19 -17.67
CA VAL A 103 44.05 45.82 -19.02
C VAL A 103 43.10 44.63 -18.94
N PHE A 104 41.86 44.85 -19.35
CA PHE A 104 40.82 43.83 -19.50
C PHE A 104 41.22 42.88 -20.64
N GLU A 105 41.12 41.58 -20.41
CA GLU A 105 41.55 40.54 -21.35
C GLU A 105 40.34 39.73 -21.84
N GLY A 106 40.22 39.56 -23.16
CA GLY A 106 39.11 38.83 -23.81
C GLY A 106 37.92 39.70 -24.26
N ARG A 107 37.86 40.95 -23.82
CA ARG A 107 36.98 42.02 -24.35
C ARG A 107 37.25 42.36 -25.84
N VAL A 108 36.29 43.04 -26.46
CA VAL A 108 36.38 43.58 -27.84
C VAL A 108 36.77 45.07 -27.83
N LYS A 109 37.62 45.46 -28.79
CA LYS A 109 37.99 46.86 -29.07
C LYS A 109 37.43 47.34 -30.41
N SER A 110 37.04 48.62 -30.47
CA SER A 110 36.86 49.37 -31.71
C SER A 110 37.79 50.60 -31.67
N GLY A 111 38.98 50.49 -32.27
CA GLY A 111 40.02 51.50 -32.08
C GLY A 111 40.49 51.59 -30.62
N ASP A 112 40.32 52.75 -30.00
CA ASP A 112 40.58 52.96 -28.56
C ASP A 112 39.36 52.65 -27.67
N GLU A 113 38.17 52.42 -28.24
CA GLU A 113 36.92 52.21 -27.50
C GLU A 113 36.72 50.74 -27.05
N ILE A 114 36.12 50.55 -25.86
CA ILE A 114 35.74 49.25 -25.31
C ILE A 114 34.25 49.03 -25.56
N ILE A 115 33.92 47.93 -26.26
CA ILE A 115 32.53 47.54 -26.49
C ILE A 115 32.21 46.39 -25.54
N PHE A 116 31.53 46.69 -24.43
CA PHE A 116 30.88 45.67 -23.60
C PHE A 116 29.85 44.90 -24.42
N ALA A 117 29.72 43.60 -24.17
CA ALA A 117 28.63 42.81 -24.71
C ALA A 117 27.29 43.23 -24.08
N GLY A 118 26.21 42.95 -24.79
CA GLY A 118 24.83 43.25 -24.43
C GLY A 118 23.97 43.30 -25.69
N THR A 119 22.68 43.57 -25.55
CA THR A 119 21.76 43.81 -26.67
C THR A 119 20.70 44.84 -26.31
N ASP A 120 20.34 45.68 -27.26
CA ASP A 120 19.14 46.53 -27.25
C ASP A 120 17.93 45.85 -27.92
N SER A 121 18.18 44.82 -28.73
CA SER A 121 17.15 44.06 -29.43
C SER A 121 16.20 43.34 -28.47
N THR A 122 14.91 43.37 -28.81
CA THR A 122 13.81 42.68 -28.11
C THR A 122 13.39 41.36 -28.76
N ASP A 123 14.14 40.88 -29.76
CA ASP A 123 13.95 39.58 -30.39
C ASP A 123 15.23 38.74 -30.25
N VAL A 124 15.11 37.62 -29.52
CA VAL A 124 16.21 36.70 -29.25
C VAL A 124 16.88 36.18 -30.52
N ASN A 125 16.18 36.10 -31.66
CA ASN A 125 16.75 35.67 -32.94
C ASN A 125 17.76 36.67 -33.51
N ASN A 126 17.53 37.97 -33.31
CA ASN A 126 18.32 39.05 -33.92
C ASN A 126 19.56 39.45 -33.10
N VAL A 127 19.72 38.90 -31.88
CA VAL A 127 20.87 39.21 -31.03
C VAL A 127 22.17 38.67 -31.62
N SER A 128 23.12 39.58 -31.87
CA SER A 128 24.48 39.25 -32.30
C SER A 128 25.32 38.83 -31.09
N VAL A 129 25.84 37.61 -31.12
CA VAL A 129 26.53 36.97 -29.98
C VAL A 129 27.97 36.61 -30.35
N ARG A 130 28.87 36.63 -29.36
CA ARG A 130 30.31 36.38 -29.55
C ARG A 130 30.60 34.90 -29.28
N GLU A 131 31.19 34.18 -30.24
CA GLU A 131 31.59 32.77 -30.05
C GLU A 131 32.79 32.58 -29.08
N GLY A 132 33.48 33.67 -28.75
CA GLY A 132 34.75 33.63 -28.01
C GLY A 132 35.91 33.20 -28.92
N ASN A 133 37.13 33.33 -28.40
CA ASN A 133 38.35 33.02 -29.12
C ASN A 133 39.48 32.68 -28.13
N GLU A 134 40.49 31.97 -28.64
CA GLU A 134 41.80 31.91 -27.98
C GLU A 134 42.64 33.13 -28.38
N PHE A 135 43.53 33.57 -27.49
CA PHE A 135 44.50 34.64 -27.77
C PHE A 135 45.72 34.52 -26.86
N THR A 136 46.68 35.41 -27.06
CA THR A 136 47.92 35.51 -26.29
C THR A 136 48.25 36.98 -26.12
N ASP A 137 48.58 37.41 -24.90
CA ASP A 137 48.84 38.82 -24.61
C ASP A 137 50.29 39.25 -24.93
N TYR A 138 50.68 40.43 -24.45
CA TYR A 138 52.04 40.94 -24.55
C TYR A 138 53.06 40.16 -23.69
N ASN A 139 52.66 39.66 -22.52
CA ASN A 139 53.50 38.85 -21.62
C ASN A 139 53.74 37.44 -22.15
N LYS A 140 52.90 36.97 -23.09
CA LYS A 140 52.77 35.61 -23.64
C LYS A 140 51.92 34.67 -22.80
N ASP A 141 51.13 35.22 -21.88
CA ASP A 141 50.09 34.50 -21.17
C ASP A 141 49.01 34.09 -22.20
N LYS A 142 48.46 32.88 -22.07
CA LYS A 142 47.45 32.34 -23.00
C LYS A 142 46.08 32.39 -22.37
N PHE A 143 45.10 32.83 -23.14
CA PHE A 143 43.72 33.03 -22.69
C PHE A 143 42.72 32.43 -23.68
N SER A 144 41.53 32.11 -23.18
CA SER A 144 40.38 31.71 -23.99
C SER A 144 39.09 32.24 -23.40
N THR A 145 38.30 32.93 -24.22
CA THR A 145 36.91 33.33 -23.90
C THR A 145 35.90 32.26 -24.33
N ILE A 146 36.34 31.14 -24.92
CA ILE A 146 35.46 30.09 -25.45
C ILE A 146 34.58 29.42 -24.37
N PRO A 147 35.07 29.06 -23.16
CA PRO A 147 34.22 28.46 -22.12
C PRO A 147 33.13 29.42 -21.65
N LEU A 148 33.50 30.68 -21.37
CA LEU A 148 32.58 31.76 -21.02
C LEU A 148 31.53 31.97 -22.11
N ALA A 149 31.94 32.14 -23.37
CA ALA A 149 31.03 32.31 -24.50
C ALA A 149 30.05 31.14 -24.66
N ARG A 150 30.52 29.90 -24.49
CA ARG A 150 29.69 28.68 -24.56
C ARG A 150 28.67 28.58 -23.42
N TYR A 151 28.96 29.11 -22.24
CA TYR A 151 27.98 29.26 -21.15
C TYR A 151 26.97 30.36 -21.46
N MET A 152 27.47 31.56 -21.81
CA MET A 152 26.63 32.73 -22.08
C MET A 152 25.67 32.54 -23.25
N ASN A 153 26.04 31.78 -24.29
CA ASN A 153 25.33 31.79 -25.59
C ASN A 153 24.99 30.42 -26.16
N GLY A 154 25.64 29.35 -25.69
CA GLY A 154 25.31 27.97 -26.06
C GLY A 154 23.86 27.59 -25.76
N PRO A 155 23.36 27.81 -24.53
CA PRO A 155 21.95 27.66 -24.18
C PRO A 155 20.98 28.29 -25.19
N ARG A 156 21.21 29.55 -25.58
CA ARG A 156 20.38 30.22 -26.59
C ARG A 156 20.39 29.47 -27.93
N ALA A 157 21.56 29.06 -28.42
CA ALA A 157 21.65 28.32 -29.68
C ALA A 157 20.88 26.99 -29.61
N ALA A 158 21.02 26.25 -28.51
CA ALA A 158 20.35 24.97 -28.27
C ALA A 158 18.82 25.13 -28.16
N LEU A 159 18.33 26.09 -27.38
CA LEU A 159 16.90 26.36 -27.22
C LEU A 159 16.25 26.87 -28.52
N MET A 160 16.94 27.73 -29.29
CA MET A 160 16.46 28.17 -30.61
C MET A 160 16.46 27.04 -31.66
N ALA A 161 17.30 26.01 -31.51
CA ALA A 161 17.30 24.83 -32.37
C ALA A 161 16.18 23.86 -31.98
N LEU A 162 15.98 23.61 -30.68
CA LEU A 162 14.83 22.87 -30.15
C LEU A 162 13.50 23.44 -30.67
N LEU A 163 13.32 24.77 -30.63
CA LEU A 163 12.12 25.44 -31.18
C LEU A 163 11.96 25.36 -32.71
N LYS A 164 12.98 24.91 -33.45
CA LYS A 164 12.89 24.59 -34.88
C LYS A 164 12.58 23.11 -35.13
N GLY A 165 12.58 22.29 -34.08
CA GLY A 165 12.25 20.87 -34.10
C GLY A 165 13.34 19.96 -33.56
N ASN A 166 14.61 20.37 -33.54
CA ASN A 166 15.74 19.51 -33.21
C ASN A 166 16.89 20.27 -32.53
N SER A 167 17.28 19.87 -31.32
CA SER A 167 18.34 20.55 -30.57
C SER A 167 19.76 20.31 -31.12
N GLY A 168 19.97 19.30 -31.96
CA GLY A 168 21.27 18.92 -32.54
C GLY A 168 21.83 19.95 -33.54
N ASP A 169 20.97 20.79 -34.13
CA ASP A 169 21.40 21.96 -34.92
C ASP A 169 21.90 23.11 -34.03
N GLY A 170 21.74 23.02 -32.70
CA GLY A 170 22.08 24.02 -31.69
C GLY A 170 23.57 24.17 -31.40
N ARG A 171 24.42 24.14 -32.42
CA ARG A 171 25.87 24.31 -32.28
C ARG A 171 26.24 25.74 -31.93
N PHE A 172 27.17 25.90 -30.98
CA PHE A 172 27.76 27.19 -30.63
C PHE A 172 29.26 27.08 -30.33
N SER A 173 30.10 27.91 -30.95
CA SER A 173 31.55 27.92 -30.71
C SER A 173 32.18 26.51 -30.80
N GLY A 174 31.75 25.76 -31.82
CA GLY A 174 32.12 24.36 -32.05
C GLY A 174 31.46 23.31 -31.14
N LEU A 175 30.88 23.67 -29.99
CA LEU A 175 30.20 22.74 -29.07
C LEU A 175 28.74 22.51 -29.47
N VAL A 176 28.20 21.32 -29.20
CA VAL A 176 26.83 20.90 -29.53
C VAL A 176 26.44 19.70 -28.66
N ALA A 177 25.15 19.35 -28.60
CA ALA A 177 24.66 18.09 -28.02
C ALA A 177 25.30 16.86 -28.70
N LYS A 178 25.48 15.75 -27.95
CA LYS A 178 25.84 14.47 -28.59
C LYS A 178 24.60 13.88 -29.28
N GLU A 179 24.79 13.08 -30.32
CA GLU A 179 23.70 12.45 -31.08
C GLU A 179 22.73 11.63 -30.20
N SER A 180 23.23 11.00 -29.13
CA SER A 180 22.44 10.29 -28.10
C SER A 180 21.60 11.18 -27.19
N ASP A 181 21.95 12.47 -27.11
CA ASP A 181 21.40 13.42 -26.14
C ASP A 181 20.44 14.44 -26.82
N VAL A 182 20.35 14.42 -28.16
CA VAL A 182 19.52 15.33 -28.95
C VAL A 182 18.03 15.10 -28.71
N VAL A 183 17.30 16.19 -28.53
CA VAL A 183 15.84 16.19 -28.40
C VAL A 183 15.21 16.54 -29.76
N ASP A 184 14.43 15.60 -30.30
CA ASP A 184 13.63 15.69 -31.53
C ASP A 184 12.15 15.92 -31.16
N LEU A 185 11.62 17.12 -31.40
CA LEU A 185 10.19 17.43 -31.17
C LEU A 185 9.26 16.81 -32.22
N GLU A 186 9.76 16.34 -33.37
CA GLU A 186 8.96 15.54 -34.30
C GLU A 186 8.73 14.12 -33.77
N SER A 187 9.52 13.64 -32.82
CA SER A 187 9.33 12.31 -32.20
C SER A 187 7.97 12.21 -31.50
N PHE A 188 7.53 13.25 -30.78
CA PHE A 188 6.21 13.35 -30.16
C PHE A 188 5.10 13.24 -31.21
N THR A 189 5.20 13.98 -32.31
CA THR A 189 4.23 13.96 -33.42
C THR A 189 4.19 12.59 -34.11
N ARG A 190 5.37 12.02 -34.38
CA ARG A 190 5.55 10.69 -35.01
C ARG A 190 5.00 9.56 -34.15
N ALA A 191 5.21 9.61 -32.84
CA ALA A 191 4.62 8.68 -31.88
C ALA A 191 3.09 8.86 -31.79
N GLY A 192 2.59 10.09 -31.70
CA GLY A 192 1.15 10.39 -31.68
C GLY A 192 0.41 9.87 -32.91
N HIS A 193 0.98 10.06 -34.11
CA HIS A 193 0.45 9.49 -35.35
C HIS A 193 0.44 7.95 -35.35
N SER A 194 1.37 7.29 -34.64
CA SER A 194 1.39 5.82 -34.55
C SER A 194 0.24 5.26 -33.68
N PHE A 195 -0.09 5.95 -32.58
CA PHE A 195 -1.27 5.64 -31.77
C PHE A 195 -2.57 5.90 -32.53
N ASP A 196 -2.67 7.02 -33.26
CA ASP A 196 -3.82 7.33 -34.11
C ASP A 196 -4.03 6.27 -35.20
N TYR A 197 -2.96 5.80 -35.83
CA TYR A 197 -3.01 4.72 -36.83
C TYR A 197 -3.45 3.38 -36.21
N ALA A 198 -2.97 3.04 -35.00
CA ALA A 198 -3.42 1.86 -34.27
C ALA A 198 -4.92 1.94 -33.94
N ALA A 199 -5.39 3.07 -33.39
CA ALA A 199 -6.80 3.29 -33.11
C ALA A 199 -7.66 3.23 -34.39
N GLN A 200 -7.17 3.78 -35.50
CA GLN A 200 -7.84 3.73 -36.80
C GLN A 200 -7.98 2.28 -37.31
N PHE A 201 -6.95 1.44 -37.12
CA PHE A 201 -7.03 0.02 -37.45
C PHE A 201 -8.17 -0.68 -36.69
N PHE A 202 -8.26 -0.53 -35.37
CA PHE A 202 -9.34 -1.16 -34.58
C PHE A 202 -10.72 -0.58 -34.95
N LYS A 203 -10.83 0.75 -35.09
CA LYS A 203 -12.08 1.45 -35.49
C LYS A 203 -12.63 0.97 -36.85
N TYR A 204 -11.78 0.57 -37.79
CA TYR A 204 -12.21 0.06 -39.09
C TYR A 204 -12.48 -1.46 -39.11
N HIS A 205 -11.83 -2.25 -38.25
CA HIS A 205 -12.01 -3.71 -38.26
C HIS A 205 -13.13 -4.20 -37.32
N ALA A 206 -13.45 -3.48 -36.24
CA ALA A 206 -14.56 -3.85 -35.35
C ALA A 206 -15.93 -3.97 -36.09
N PRO A 207 -16.31 -3.06 -37.02
CA PRO A 207 -17.51 -3.23 -37.84
C PRO A 207 -17.48 -4.45 -38.78
N VAL A 208 -16.29 -4.85 -39.26
CA VAL A 208 -16.12 -6.03 -40.14
C VAL A 208 -16.26 -7.32 -39.32
N LEU A 209 -15.66 -7.37 -38.13
CA LEU A 209 -15.83 -8.47 -37.19
C LEU A 209 -17.29 -8.60 -36.75
N LYS A 210 -18.01 -7.48 -36.57
CA LYS A 210 -19.44 -7.48 -36.29
C LYS A 210 -20.28 -8.01 -37.46
N ASP A 211 -20.03 -7.57 -38.69
CA ASP A 211 -20.70 -8.11 -39.89
C ASP A 211 -20.44 -9.63 -40.03
N TRP A 212 -19.27 -10.11 -39.63
CA TRP A 212 -19.00 -11.55 -39.56
C TRP A 212 -19.79 -12.22 -38.42
N GLU A 213 -19.78 -11.68 -37.20
CA GLU A 213 -20.57 -12.20 -36.07
C GLU A 213 -22.07 -12.29 -36.42
N ASP A 214 -22.65 -11.23 -37.00
CA ASP A 214 -24.04 -11.14 -37.42
C ASP A 214 -24.38 -12.14 -38.55
N ARG A 215 -23.45 -12.42 -39.47
CA ARG A 215 -23.60 -13.48 -40.48
C ARG A 215 -23.49 -14.87 -39.87
N PHE A 216 -22.56 -15.07 -38.94
CA PHE A 216 -22.40 -16.32 -38.18
C PHE A 216 -23.47 -16.51 -37.09
N SER A 217 -24.44 -15.60 -36.99
CA SER A 217 -25.59 -15.66 -36.06
C SER A 217 -26.90 -16.12 -36.70
N ARG A 218 -26.95 -16.40 -38.02
CA ARG A 218 -28.21 -16.63 -38.75
C ARG A 218 -28.72 -18.07 -38.66
N ASP A 219 -30.03 -18.24 -38.54
CA ASP A 219 -30.65 -19.54 -38.29
C ASP A 219 -30.75 -20.46 -39.52
N ASP A 220 -30.71 -19.90 -40.73
CA ASP A 220 -30.77 -20.58 -42.03
C ASP A 220 -29.39 -21.07 -42.54
N ALA A 221 -28.36 -20.95 -41.71
CA ALA A 221 -26.98 -21.26 -42.02
C ALA A 221 -26.71 -22.76 -42.29
N SER A 222 -26.17 -23.06 -43.48
CA SER A 222 -25.75 -24.40 -43.91
C SER A 222 -24.49 -24.95 -43.22
N TRP A 223 -23.87 -24.18 -42.33
CA TRP A 223 -22.61 -24.50 -41.63
C TRP A 223 -22.77 -24.66 -40.10
N LYS A 224 -24.01 -24.73 -39.58
CA LYS A 224 -24.30 -24.95 -38.14
C LYS A 224 -23.64 -26.23 -37.59
N GLY A 225 -23.07 -26.15 -36.39
CA GLY A 225 -22.43 -27.24 -35.64
C GLY A 225 -21.44 -26.70 -34.60
N GLU A 226 -20.98 -27.53 -33.65
CA GLU A 226 -20.14 -27.11 -32.50
C GLU A 226 -18.92 -26.26 -32.91
N ALA A 227 -18.22 -26.66 -33.98
CA ALA A 227 -17.05 -25.93 -34.49
C ALA A 227 -17.37 -24.51 -35.00
N ALA A 228 -18.59 -24.27 -35.50
CA ALA A 228 -19.03 -22.94 -35.91
C ALA A 228 -19.40 -22.05 -34.73
N GLU A 229 -19.89 -22.64 -33.63
CA GLU A 229 -20.16 -21.89 -32.39
C GLU A 229 -18.86 -21.44 -31.71
N VAL A 230 -17.84 -22.31 -31.66
CA VAL A 230 -16.49 -21.95 -31.20
C VAL A 230 -15.88 -20.84 -32.08
N PHE A 231 -16.05 -20.91 -33.40
CA PHE A 231 -15.56 -19.87 -34.31
C PHE A 231 -16.31 -18.54 -34.15
N ARG A 232 -17.64 -18.58 -33.92
CA ARG A 232 -18.47 -17.40 -33.61
C ARG A 232 -18.06 -16.76 -32.28
N SER A 233 -17.82 -17.58 -31.24
CA SER A 233 -17.28 -17.13 -29.95
C SER A 233 -15.94 -16.40 -30.13
N LEU A 234 -15.02 -16.97 -30.92
CA LEU A 234 -13.74 -16.35 -31.23
C LEU A 234 -13.90 -14.99 -31.94
N ILE A 235 -14.76 -14.87 -32.95
CA ILE A 235 -15.02 -13.59 -33.65
C ILE A 235 -15.61 -12.56 -32.68
N LYS A 236 -16.65 -12.95 -31.91
CA LYS A 236 -17.28 -12.09 -30.90
C LYS A 236 -16.25 -11.53 -29.93
N LYS A 237 -15.38 -12.41 -29.38
CA LYS A 237 -14.32 -12.02 -28.46
C LYS A 237 -13.31 -11.05 -29.09
N ILE A 238 -12.89 -11.28 -30.33
CA ILE A 238 -11.96 -10.36 -31.01
C ILE A 238 -12.63 -9.00 -31.23
N ARG A 239 -13.93 -8.97 -31.60
CA ARG A 239 -14.71 -7.71 -31.65
C ARG A 239 -14.75 -7.03 -30.30
N GLU A 240 -15.09 -7.73 -29.22
CA GLU A 240 -15.25 -7.13 -27.88
C GLU A 240 -13.93 -6.59 -27.31
N ASN A 241 -12.80 -7.25 -27.61
CA ASN A 241 -11.49 -6.70 -27.34
C ASN A 241 -11.20 -5.45 -28.20
N TYR A 242 -11.56 -5.44 -29.49
CA TYR A 242 -11.37 -4.27 -30.37
C TYR A 242 -12.25 -3.08 -29.95
N ASP A 243 -13.51 -3.33 -29.58
CA ASP A 243 -14.43 -2.32 -29.05
C ASP A 243 -13.84 -1.71 -27.75
N ASN A 244 -13.29 -2.53 -26.85
CA ASN A 244 -12.62 -2.06 -25.63
C ASN A 244 -11.38 -1.20 -25.93
N TYR A 245 -10.51 -1.63 -26.84
CA TYR A 245 -9.37 -0.81 -27.25
C TYR A 245 -9.82 0.54 -27.82
N VAL A 246 -10.86 0.54 -28.68
CA VAL A 246 -11.42 1.77 -29.26
C VAL A 246 -12.04 2.69 -28.20
N GLU A 247 -12.62 2.14 -27.14
CA GLU A 247 -13.11 2.87 -25.96
C GLU A 247 -11.95 3.62 -25.29
N THR A 248 -10.89 2.92 -24.86
CA THR A 248 -9.68 3.52 -24.26
C THR A 248 -8.98 4.54 -25.18
N PHE A 249 -8.89 4.26 -26.48
CA PHE A 249 -8.32 5.20 -27.44
C PHE A 249 -9.10 6.53 -27.54
N ASN A 250 -10.40 6.55 -27.21
CA ASN A 250 -11.25 7.74 -27.33
C ASN A 250 -11.23 8.67 -26.11
N GLU A 251 -10.67 8.24 -24.98
CA GLU A 251 -10.69 8.99 -23.72
C GLU A 251 -10.03 10.37 -23.82
N THR A 252 -10.47 11.31 -22.97
CA THR A 252 -10.01 12.71 -23.04
C THR A 252 -8.68 12.84 -22.29
N ALA A 253 -7.68 13.46 -22.93
CA ALA A 253 -6.35 13.64 -22.34
C ALA A 253 -6.28 14.95 -21.55
N GLY A 254 -5.62 14.91 -20.39
CA GLY A 254 -5.39 16.04 -19.52
C GLY A 254 -6.59 16.42 -18.63
N SER A 255 -6.29 17.04 -17.49
CA SER A 255 -7.25 17.37 -16.43
C SER A 255 -7.92 18.76 -16.57
N GLY A 256 -8.12 19.27 -17.79
CA GLY A 256 -8.69 20.61 -18.01
C GLY A 256 -8.96 20.96 -19.48
N ASP A 257 -9.31 22.23 -19.75
CA ASP A 257 -9.81 22.71 -21.05
C ASP A 257 -8.84 22.58 -22.25
N ALA A 258 -7.58 22.22 -22.00
CA ALA A 258 -6.51 22.18 -22.99
C ALA A 258 -6.58 20.92 -23.88
N THR A 259 -7.47 20.93 -24.87
CA THR A 259 -7.54 19.84 -25.87
C THR A 259 -6.30 19.79 -26.76
N GLY A 260 -5.41 18.82 -26.49
CA GLY A 260 -4.28 18.50 -27.35
C GLY A 260 -4.70 18.06 -28.77
N THR A 261 -3.78 18.08 -29.74
CA THR A 261 -4.09 17.68 -31.12
C THR A 261 -3.93 16.17 -31.32
N GLY A 262 -4.87 15.56 -32.03
CA GLY A 262 -4.84 14.14 -32.41
C GLY A 262 -6.11 13.35 -32.04
N SER A 263 -6.24 12.16 -32.61
CA SER A 263 -7.44 11.33 -32.57
C SER A 263 -7.55 10.49 -31.29
N THR A 264 -6.43 10.22 -30.63
CA THR A 264 -6.30 9.36 -29.44
C THR A 264 -5.85 10.09 -28.18
N VAL A 265 -6.16 9.55 -27.00
CA VAL A 265 -5.69 10.09 -25.71
C VAL A 265 -4.17 10.37 -25.72
N TYR A 266 -3.36 9.38 -26.11
CA TYR A 266 -1.90 9.51 -26.19
C TYR A 266 -1.42 10.53 -27.22
N SER A 267 -2.06 10.62 -28.39
CA SER A 267 -1.68 11.62 -29.40
C SER A 267 -1.87 13.05 -28.88
N ARG A 268 -2.97 13.29 -28.15
CA ARG A 268 -3.27 14.56 -27.50
C ARG A 268 -2.29 14.84 -26.38
N ALA A 269 -1.99 13.85 -25.53
CA ALA A 269 -0.99 13.97 -24.47
C ALA A 269 0.41 14.29 -25.02
N LEU A 270 0.86 13.63 -26.09
CA LEU A 270 2.12 13.93 -26.78
C LEU A 270 2.13 15.32 -27.42
N SER A 271 1.00 15.76 -28.00
CA SER A 271 0.83 17.12 -28.51
C SER A 271 0.93 18.17 -27.40
N LEU A 272 0.44 17.88 -26.20
CA LEU A 272 0.57 18.77 -25.03
C LEU A 272 2.02 18.76 -24.50
N GLY A 273 2.64 17.59 -24.32
CA GLY A 273 4.02 17.46 -23.86
C GLY A 273 5.03 18.18 -24.76
N ARG A 274 4.86 18.09 -26.08
CA ARG A 274 5.61 18.91 -27.04
C ARG A 274 5.37 20.40 -26.81
N SER A 275 4.12 20.82 -26.64
CA SER A 275 3.76 22.23 -26.43
C SER A 275 4.34 22.79 -25.13
N HIS A 276 4.44 21.97 -24.08
CA HIS A 276 5.06 22.35 -22.81
C HIS A 276 6.59 22.50 -22.94
N LEU A 277 7.27 21.61 -23.70
CA LEU A 277 8.68 21.77 -24.04
C LEU A 277 8.94 23.04 -24.87
N GLU A 278 8.10 23.32 -25.87
CA GLU A 278 8.18 24.57 -26.64
C GLU A 278 7.94 25.81 -25.75
N GLN A 279 7.01 25.76 -24.80
CA GLN A 279 6.79 26.88 -23.87
C GLN A 279 7.98 27.06 -22.91
N ALA A 280 8.51 25.98 -22.33
CA ALA A 280 9.68 26.03 -21.46
C ALA A 280 10.88 26.64 -22.20
N ALA A 281 11.13 26.24 -23.45
CA ALA A 281 12.20 26.81 -24.25
C ALA A 281 12.02 28.30 -24.58
N ARG A 282 10.77 28.76 -24.80
CA ARG A 282 10.45 30.18 -24.99
C ARG A 282 10.70 30.99 -23.72
N ASP A 283 10.25 30.51 -22.56
CA ASP A 283 10.44 31.20 -21.28
C ASP A 283 11.92 31.30 -20.90
N LEU A 284 12.70 30.24 -21.10
CA LEU A 284 14.15 30.25 -20.90
C LEU A 284 14.87 31.22 -21.86
N LEU A 285 14.44 31.31 -23.12
CA LEU A 285 14.97 32.30 -24.08
C LEU A 285 14.58 33.75 -23.70
N ASN A 286 13.42 33.98 -23.08
CA ASN A 286 13.00 35.29 -22.60
C ASN A 286 13.82 35.73 -21.37
N ASN A 287 14.08 34.82 -20.43
CA ASN A 287 14.95 35.09 -19.28
C ASN A 287 16.40 35.36 -19.73
N TRP A 288 16.90 34.54 -20.66
CA TRP A 288 18.19 34.79 -21.33
C TRP A 288 18.25 36.17 -21.99
N LEU A 289 17.21 36.57 -22.71
CA LEU A 289 17.17 37.87 -23.39
C LEU A 289 17.16 39.02 -22.39
N THR A 290 16.42 38.88 -21.29
CA THR A 290 16.35 39.87 -20.20
C THR A 290 17.71 40.04 -19.53
N TRP A 291 18.44 38.94 -19.28
CA TRP A 291 19.82 38.98 -18.81
C TRP A 291 20.77 39.60 -19.85
N ALA A 292 20.65 39.25 -21.13
CA ALA A 292 21.48 39.80 -22.21
C ALA A 292 21.26 41.31 -22.47
N GLN A 293 20.10 41.84 -22.08
CA GLN A 293 19.80 43.28 -22.07
C GLN A 293 20.37 44.01 -20.85
N SER A 294 20.77 43.28 -19.80
CA SER A 294 21.25 43.86 -18.53
C SER A 294 22.73 44.27 -18.56
N ASP A 295 23.11 45.15 -17.63
CA ASP A 295 24.50 45.52 -17.36
C ASP A 295 25.37 44.33 -16.89
N TYR A 296 24.75 43.26 -16.40
CA TYR A 296 25.42 42.08 -15.84
C TYR A 296 25.72 41.00 -16.87
N TYR A 297 25.42 41.23 -18.15
CA TYR A 297 25.73 40.25 -19.20
C TYR A 297 27.23 40.14 -19.46
N ASP A 298 27.93 41.26 -19.72
CA ASP A 298 29.40 41.24 -19.90
C ASP A 298 30.10 41.36 -18.54
N PRO A 299 30.85 40.34 -18.08
CA PRO A 299 31.58 40.41 -16.80
C PRO A 299 32.64 41.52 -16.77
N HIS A 300 33.09 42.05 -17.91
CA HIS A 300 33.96 43.22 -17.94
C HIS A 300 33.25 44.52 -17.56
N ARG A 301 31.91 44.61 -17.72
CA ARG A 301 31.12 45.76 -17.26
C ARG A 301 31.02 45.72 -15.73
N VAL A 302 30.76 44.53 -15.18
CA VAL A 302 30.82 44.26 -13.74
C VAL A 302 32.21 44.57 -13.16
N LEU A 303 33.30 44.14 -13.82
CA LEU A 303 34.66 44.51 -13.43
C LEU A 303 34.89 46.03 -13.42
N ARG A 304 34.33 46.77 -14.40
CA ARG A 304 34.41 48.23 -14.38
C ARG A 304 33.73 48.81 -13.14
N TYR A 305 32.55 48.33 -12.74
CA TYR A 305 31.87 48.82 -11.54
C TYR A 305 32.68 48.57 -10.26
N VAL A 306 33.26 47.37 -10.09
CA VAL A 306 34.14 47.05 -8.95
C VAL A 306 35.40 47.94 -8.95
N LEU A 307 35.93 48.32 -10.11
CA LEU A 307 37.07 49.24 -10.22
C LEU A 307 36.69 50.71 -10.01
N ASP A 308 35.51 51.14 -10.46
CA ASP A 308 34.96 52.48 -10.20
C ASP A 308 34.63 52.66 -8.71
N ASP A 309 34.17 51.62 -7.98
CA ASP A 309 34.07 51.61 -6.52
C ASP A 309 35.44 51.69 -5.82
N LEU A 310 36.36 50.75 -6.14
CA LEU A 310 37.71 50.73 -5.56
C LEU A 310 38.46 52.06 -5.79
N ALA A 311 38.28 52.70 -6.95
CA ALA A 311 38.89 53.98 -7.25
C ALA A 311 38.29 55.15 -6.42
N GLN A 312 37.00 55.10 -6.10
CA GLN A 312 36.36 56.04 -5.16
C GLN A 312 36.81 55.83 -3.71
N TRP A 313 37.00 54.58 -3.28
CA TRP A 313 37.63 54.29 -1.99
C TRP A 313 39.06 54.84 -1.93
N VAL A 314 39.86 54.63 -2.99
CA VAL A 314 41.23 55.16 -3.09
C VAL A 314 41.24 56.69 -3.06
N ASP A 315 40.36 57.37 -3.79
CA ASP A 315 40.26 58.83 -3.73
C ASP A 315 39.97 59.33 -2.30
N THR A 316 39.08 58.64 -1.59
CA THR A 316 38.59 59.03 -0.26
C THR A 316 39.59 58.71 0.86
N GLU A 317 40.11 57.49 0.91
CA GLU A 317 40.89 56.97 2.04
C GLU A 317 42.40 57.04 1.84
N ASN A 318 42.87 57.23 0.61
CA ASN A 318 44.30 57.32 0.28
C ASN A 318 44.70 58.71 -0.27
N VAL A 319 44.06 59.17 -1.35
CA VAL A 319 44.45 60.40 -2.06
C VAL A 319 44.08 61.65 -1.26
N ALA A 320 42.82 61.79 -0.84
CA ALA A 320 42.35 62.93 -0.05
C ALA A 320 43.01 63.01 1.34
N ARG A 321 43.47 61.87 1.88
CA ARG A 321 44.19 61.77 3.16
C ARG A 321 45.72 61.90 3.01
N THR A 322 46.22 62.51 1.93
CA THR A 322 47.65 62.70 1.70
C THR A 322 48.05 64.18 1.59
N ASP A 323 48.90 64.63 2.51
CA ASP A 323 49.54 65.95 2.47
C ASP A 323 50.62 65.98 1.39
N ILE A 324 50.63 66.98 0.51
CA ILE A 324 51.62 67.13 -0.56
C ILE A 324 52.35 68.46 -0.41
N LYS A 325 53.67 68.38 -0.24
CA LYS A 325 54.55 69.51 0.11
C LYS A 325 55.63 69.67 -0.94
N SER A 326 55.74 70.89 -1.51
CA SER A 326 56.83 71.27 -2.39
C SER A 326 57.85 72.13 -1.64
N TYR A 327 59.13 71.84 -1.84
CA TYR A 327 60.25 72.60 -1.30
C TYR A 327 61.14 73.06 -2.45
N THR A 328 61.23 74.38 -2.65
CA THR A 328 61.97 75.00 -3.76
C THR A 328 63.18 75.75 -3.23
N THR A 329 64.34 75.41 -3.78
CA THR A 329 65.61 76.11 -3.59
C THR A 329 65.96 76.93 -4.84
N ARG A 330 67.07 77.68 -4.81
CA ARG A 330 67.57 78.42 -5.98
C ARG A 330 67.83 77.55 -7.23
N TYR A 331 68.06 76.25 -7.06
CA TYR A 331 68.50 75.36 -8.16
C TYR A 331 67.65 74.09 -8.34
N SER A 332 66.67 73.85 -7.48
CA SER A 332 65.81 72.66 -7.57
C SER A 332 64.51 72.80 -6.79
N THR A 333 63.44 72.20 -7.31
CA THR A 333 62.21 71.91 -6.56
C THR A 333 62.12 70.43 -6.27
N THR A 334 61.84 70.08 -5.01
CA THR A 334 61.49 68.73 -4.59
C THR A 334 60.03 68.73 -4.16
N VAL A 335 59.22 67.88 -4.77
CA VAL A 335 57.88 67.55 -4.27
C VAL A 335 58.00 66.28 -3.44
N SER A 336 57.24 66.22 -2.34
CA SER A 336 57.13 65.06 -1.46
C SER A 336 55.73 64.96 -0.86
N HIS A 337 55.28 63.75 -0.54
CA HIS A 337 54.01 63.52 0.14
C HIS A 337 54.20 62.95 1.56
N SER A 338 53.15 63.06 2.38
CA SER A 338 53.09 62.50 3.73
C SER A 338 51.65 62.11 4.08
N PRO A 339 51.36 60.87 4.52
CA PRO A 339 50.04 60.48 5.03
C PRO A 339 49.50 61.40 6.13
N GLN A 340 48.18 61.62 6.13
CA GLN A 340 47.43 62.26 7.21
C GLN A 340 46.77 61.21 8.13
N ALA A 341 46.01 61.67 9.14
CA ALA A 341 45.25 60.79 10.02
C ALA A 341 44.13 60.06 9.26
N GLY A 342 44.04 58.74 9.48
CA GLY A 342 43.08 57.86 8.79
C GLY A 342 43.50 57.40 7.40
N PHE A 343 44.66 57.84 6.87
CA PHE A 343 45.19 57.34 5.61
C PHE A 343 45.28 55.81 5.59
N SER A 344 44.82 55.18 4.50
CA SER A 344 45.06 53.77 4.21
C SER A 344 45.59 53.53 2.80
N GLN A 345 46.44 52.52 2.66
CA GLN A 345 46.79 51.86 1.39
C GLN A 345 46.30 50.41 1.35
N VAL A 346 45.59 49.99 2.41
CA VAL A 346 45.07 48.64 2.62
C VAL A 346 43.55 48.69 2.55
N HIS A 347 42.99 48.15 1.47
CA HIS A 347 41.54 47.98 1.33
C HIS A 347 41.06 46.90 2.31
N PRO A 348 39.89 47.07 2.98
CA PRO A 348 39.38 46.07 3.92
C PRO A 348 39.22 44.66 3.31
N GLU A 349 38.70 44.59 2.08
CA GLU A 349 38.51 43.33 1.33
C GLU A 349 39.78 42.90 0.57
N TYR A 350 40.29 43.77 -0.31
CA TYR A 350 41.36 43.41 -1.23
C TYR A 350 42.74 43.34 -0.55
N GLY A 351 43.03 44.12 0.49
CA GLY A 351 44.35 44.17 1.14
C GLY A 351 45.23 45.33 0.65
N ASP A 352 46.55 45.24 0.86
CA ASP A 352 47.49 46.31 0.47
C ASP A 352 47.60 46.42 -1.05
N LEU A 353 47.26 47.61 -1.57
CA LEU A 353 47.24 47.90 -3.00
C LEU A 353 48.64 47.96 -3.64
N THR A 354 49.71 48.03 -2.84
CA THR A 354 51.09 47.94 -3.34
C THR A 354 51.51 46.51 -3.73
N ASP A 355 50.79 45.48 -3.26
CA ASP A 355 51.01 44.08 -3.60
C ASP A 355 50.07 43.64 -4.73
N ILE A 356 50.65 43.24 -5.87
CA ILE A 356 49.91 42.79 -7.06
C ILE A 356 49.07 41.54 -6.76
N ALA A 357 49.48 40.69 -5.82
CA ALA A 357 48.72 39.47 -5.49
C ALA A 357 47.33 39.78 -4.91
N ASN A 358 47.17 40.90 -4.20
CA ASN A 358 45.88 41.33 -3.64
C ASN A 358 44.85 41.71 -4.71
N TRP A 359 45.31 42.20 -5.87
CA TRP A 359 44.42 42.65 -6.94
C TRP A 359 43.64 41.51 -7.62
N ALA A 360 44.10 40.26 -7.51
CA ALA A 360 43.36 39.11 -8.04
C ALA A 360 41.94 39.00 -7.46
N LYS A 361 41.76 39.41 -6.20
CA LYS A 361 40.46 39.45 -5.50
C LYS A 361 39.46 40.41 -6.16
N VAL A 362 39.92 41.45 -6.85
CA VAL A 362 39.06 42.38 -7.59
C VAL A 362 38.40 41.66 -8.77
N GLY A 363 39.16 40.81 -9.46
CA GLY A 363 38.65 39.94 -10.52
C GLY A 363 37.73 38.84 -9.98
N ASP A 364 38.03 38.27 -8.81
CA ASP A 364 37.15 37.30 -8.14
C ASP A 364 35.82 37.94 -7.69
N LYS A 365 35.83 39.15 -7.10
CA LYS A 365 34.63 39.91 -6.70
C LYS A 365 33.75 40.26 -7.91
N ALA A 366 34.34 40.66 -9.03
CA ALA A 366 33.61 40.90 -10.27
C ALA A 366 32.94 39.63 -10.84
N VAL A 367 33.60 38.47 -10.73
CA VAL A 367 33.05 37.17 -11.17
C VAL A 367 31.97 36.65 -10.21
N ASP A 368 32.09 36.92 -8.90
CA ASP A 368 31.07 36.62 -7.89
C ASP A 368 29.79 37.42 -8.13
N ILE A 369 29.88 38.75 -8.27
CA ILE A 369 28.74 39.63 -8.59
C ILE A 369 28.06 39.20 -9.91
N TRP A 370 28.85 38.89 -10.95
CA TRP A 370 28.32 38.37 -12.21
C TRP A 370 27.61 37.02 -12.03
N SER A 371 28.14 36.13 -11.19
CA SER A 371 27.53 34.81 -10.93
C SER A 371 26.21 34.92 -10.14
N ARG A 372 26.13 35.83 -9.17
CA ARG A 372 24.89 36.10 -8.41
C ARG A 372 23.82 36.81 -9.24
N ALA A 373 24.22 37.61 -10.23
CA ALA A 373 23.31 38.14 -11.25
C ALA A 373 22.77 37.04 -12.19
N VAL A 374 23.59 36.04 -12.53
CA VAL A 374 23.14 34.84 -13.24
C VAL A 374 22.19 34.00 -12.38
N ASP A 375 22.39 33.93 -11.05
CA ASP A 375 21.47 33.23 -10.14
C ASP A 375 20.07 33.87 -10.15
N ASP A 376 20.02 35.19 -9.91
CA ASP A 376 18.81 36.02 -9.93
C ASP A 376 18.07 36.00 -11.28
N MET A 377 18.80 36.13 -12.39
CA MET A 377 18.18 36.34 -13.71
C MET A 377 17.97 35.07 -14.53
N LEU A 378 18.66 33.96 -14.23
CA LEU A 378 18.57 32.71 -14.99
C LEU A 378 18.25 31.49 -14.12
N VAL A 379 18.96 31.27 -13.00
CA VAL A 379 18.82 30.03 -12.19
C VAL A 379 17.48 29.98 -11.47
N GLU A 380 17.09 31.06 -10.79
CA GLU A 380 15.81 31.15 -10.09
C GLU A 380 14.60 30.98 -11.04
N PRO A 381 14.52 31.71 -12.18
CA PRO A 381 13.48 31.46 -13.19
C PRO A 381 13.55 30.06 -13.84
N ALA A 382 14.74 29.51 -14.06
CA ALA A 382 14.89 28.15 -14.59
C ALA A 382 14.30 27.10 -13.64
N ARG A 383 14.47 27.25 -12.32
CA ARG A 383 13.85 26.38 -11.31
C ARG A 383 12.31 26.41 -11.37
N GLU A 384 11.71 27.58 -11.61
CA GLU A 384 10.26 27.70 -11.80
C GLU A 384 9.79 26.99 -13.09
N VAL A 385 10.52 27.18 -14.20
CA VAL A 385 10.24 26.48 -15.47
C VAL A 385 10.39 24.96 -15.30
N GLN A 386 11.42 24.49 -14.57
CA GLN A 386 11.68 23.09 -14.26
C GLN A 386 10.51 22.45 -13.49
N SER A 387 10.10 23.06 -12.37
CA SER A 387 8.99 22.54 -11.54
C SER A 387 7.67 22.49 -12.31
N ARG A 388 7.34 23.56 -13.04
CA ARG A 388 6.12 23.63 -13.87
C ARG A 388 6.14 22.59 -15.00
N LEU A 389 7.27 22.38 -15.66
CA LEU A 389 7.44 21.37 -16.72
C LEU A 389 7.33 19.95 -16.15
N ASN A 390 7.93 19.69 -14.99
CA ASN A 390 7.83 18.40 -14.29
C ASN A 390 6.36 18.07 -13.98
N ASN A 391 5.65 19.00 -13.35
CA ASN A 391 4.23 18.82 -12.98
C ASN A 391 3.31 18.67 -14.20
N GLN A 392 3.62 19.32 -15.32
CA GLN A 392 2.94 19.09 -16.60
C GLN A 392 3.19 17.67 -17.12
N PHE A 393 4.43 17.17 -17.13
CA PHE A 393 4.74 15.81 -17.57
C PHE A 393 4.22 14.72 -16.61
N LEU A 394 4.17 14.98 -15.30
CA LEU A 394 3.54 14.12 -14.29
C LEU A 394 2.00 14.10 -14.38
N THR A 395 1.39 15.13 -14.97
CA THR A 395 -0.03 15.13 -15.30
C THR A 395 -0.26 14.31 -16.57
N LEU A 396 0.54 14.52 -17.62
CA LEU A 396 0.42 13.83 -18.90
C LEU A 396 0.81 12.34 -18.83
N SER A 397 1.63 11.90 -17.87
CA SER A 397 1.95 10.47 -17.70
C SER A 397 0.72 9.63 -17.35
N LYS A 398 -0.26 10.22 -16.65
CA LYS A 398 -1.55 9.59 -16.31
C LYS A 398 -2.38 9.26 -17.54
N ASP A 399 -2.34 10.10 -18.57
CA ASP A 399 -2.95 9.84 -19.88
C ASP A 399 -2.40 8.58 -20.58
N PHE A 400 -1.29 8.00 -20.09
CA PHE A 400 -0.75 6.71 -20.56
C PHE A 400 -0.98 5.58 -19.54
N SER A 401 -0.80 5.83 -18.23
CA SER A 401 -0.87 4.79 -17.21
C SER A 401 -2.30 4.41 -16.81
N GLU A 402 -3.23 5.35 -16.85
CA GLU A 402 -4.65 5.10 -16.53
C GLU A 402 -5.40 4.56 -17.77
N ASN A 403 -4.88 4.85 -18.97
CA ASN A 403 -5.47 4.51 -20.26
C ASN A 403 -4.74 3.33 -20.92
N VAL A 404 -4.56 2.18 -20.26
CA VAL A 404 -3.90 1.01 -20.88
C VAL A 404 -4.92 0.19 -21.69
N PRO A 405 -4.72 -0.08 -23.00
CA PRO A 405 -5.69 -0.85 -23.80
C PRO A 405 -5.73 -2.34 -23.44
N GLU A 406 -6.61 -2.71 -22.51
CA GLU A 406 -6.76 -4.10 -22.06
C GLU A 406 -7.79 -4.90 -22.88
N PRO A 407 -7.60 -6.22 -23.06
CA PRO A 407 -8.60 -7.08 -23.70
C PRO A 407 -9.77 -7.38 -22.75
N LYS A 408 -11.01 -7.17 -23.21
CA LYS A 408 -12.26 -7.50 -22.46
C LYS A 408 -12.37 -8.97 -22.04
N SER A 409 -11.67 -9.90 -22.72
CA SER A 409 -11.50 -11.31 -22.29
C SER A 409 -10.10 -11.84 -22.62
N THR A 410 -9.54 -12.69 -21.76
CA THR A 410 -8.27 -13.42 -21.95
C THR A 410 -8.43 -14.94 -22.15
N SER A 411 -9.50 -15.55 -21.63
CA SER A 411 -9.87 -16.98 -21.75
C SER A 411 -9.94 -17.51 -23.20
N THR A 412 -9.61 -18.78 -23.45
CA THR A 412 -9.76 -19.32 -24.82
C THR A 412 -11.23 -19.53 -25.19
N ALA A 413 -11.54 -19.49 -26.48
CA ALA A 413 -12.89 -19.80 -26.98
C ALA A 413 -13.31 -21.26 -26.70
N GLY A 414 -12.35 -22.14 -26.37
CA GLY A 414 -12.63 -23.50 -25.86
C GLY A 414 -13.09 -23.46 -24.41
N GLU A 415 -12.37 -22.77 -23.51
CA GLU A 415 -12.74 -22.61 -22.10
C GLU A 415 -14.14 -21.98 -21.93
N GLU A 416 -14.46 -20.94 -22.71
CA GLU A 416 -15.77 -20.29 -22.66
C GLU A 416 -16.89 -21.20 -23.21
N TYR A 417 -16.60 -22.02 -24.24
CA TYR A 417 -17.54 -23.01 -24.77
C TYR A 417 -17.81 -24.15 -23.77
N GLU A 418 -16.75 -24.72 -23.17
CA GLU A 418 -16.87 -25.75 -22.13
C GLU A 418 -17.60 -25.22 -20.90
N LYS A 419 -17.27 -24.00 -20.45
CA LYS A 419 -17.98 -23.36 -19.34
C LYS A 419 -19.47 -23.16 -19.64
N LYS A 420 -19.82 -22.64 -20.82
CA LYS A 420 -21.23 -22.46 -21.22
C LYS A 420 -21.98 -23.79 -21.32
N LYS A 421 -21.33 -24.83 -21.82
CA LYS A 421 -21.88 -26.21 -21.88
C LYS A 421 -22.13 -26.77 -20.48
N LEU A 422 -21.21 -26.57 -19.54
CA LEU A 422 -21.37 -26.92 -18.13
C LEU A 422 -22.47 -26.13 -17.42
N GLU A 423 -22.65 -24.84 -17.75
CA GLU A 423 -23.74 -24.02 -17.21
C GLU A 423 -25.11 -24.48 -17.74
N GLU A 424 -25.25 -24.77 -19.04
CA GLU A 424 -26.48 -25.33 -19.63
C GLU A 424 -26.80 -26.76 -19.14
N GLU A 425 -25.79 -27.59 -18.93
CA GLU A 425 -25.95 -28.93 -18.35
C GLU A 425 -26.41 -28.86 -16.89
N LYS A 426 -25.83 -27.94 -16.11
CA LYS A 426 -26.23 -27.67 -14.72
C LYS A 426 -27.63 -27.06 -14.61
N GLU A 427 -28.03 -26.23 -15.57
CA GLU A 427 -29.39 -25.67 -15.63
C GLU A 427 -30.43 -26.77 -15.89
N LYS A 428 -30.20 -27.64 -16.88
CA LYS A 428 -31.04 -28.83 -17.13
C LYS A 428 -31.10 -29.78 -15.93
N ILE A 429 -29.97 -30.01 -15.27
CA ILE A 429 -29.93 -30.82 -14.03
C ILE A 429 -30.77 -30.17 -12.93
N ASN A 430 -30.81 -28.84 -12.82
CA ASN A 430 -31.70 -28.16 -11.86
C ASN A 430 -33.19 -28.30 -12.26
N GLU A 431 -33.53 -28.13 -13.53
CA GLU A 431 -34.90 -28.34 -14.04
C GLU A 431 -35.39 -29.77 -13.77
N GLU A 432 -34.59 -30.78 -14.14
CA GLU A 432 -34.90 -32.20 -13.90
C GLU A 432 -35.02 -32.52 -12.41
N ASN A 433 -34.19 -31.92 -11.54
CA ASN A 433 -34.31 -32.05 -10.09
C ASN A 433 -35.58 -31.37 -9.53
N GLU A 434 -36.06 -30.29 -10.14
CA GLU A 434 -37.30 -29.64 -9.72
C GLU A 434 -38.54 -30.44 -10.19
N GLU A 435 -38.56 -30.95 -11.42
CA GLU A 435 -39.60 -31.86 -11.91
C GLU A 435 -39.67 -33.14 -11.07
N ASN A 436 -38.54 -33.78 -10.79
CA ASN A 436 -38.49 -34.95 -9.90
C ASN A 436 -38.99 -34.63 -8.48
N ARG A 437 -38.75 -33.41 -7.95
CA ARG A 437 -39.28 -33.00 -6.65
C ARG A 437 -40.81 -32.86 -6.70
N ARG A 438 -41.34 -32.16 -7.71
CA ARG A 438 -42.79 -31.99 -7.92
C ARG A 438 -43.50 -33.35 -8.03
N TYR A 439 -42.95 -34.28 -8.81
CA TYR A 439 -43.49 -35.64 -8.94
C TYR A 439 -43.46 -36.44 -7.63
N GLN A 440 -42.40 -36.31 -6.80
CA GLN A 440 -42.38 -36.94 -5.48
C GLN A 440 -43.41 -36.33 -4.52
N ASP A 441 -43.69 -35.03 -4.61
CA ASP A 441 -44.69 -34.38 -3.75
C ASP A 441 -46.13 -34.74 -4.18
N GLU A 442 -46.38 -34.86 -5.49
CA GLU A 442 -47.64 -35.39 -6.04
C GLU A 442 -47.89 -36.84 -5.59
N LEU A 443 -46.87 -37.70 -5.64
CA LEU A 443 -46.95 -39.08 -5.13
C LEU A 443 -47.18 -39.13 -3.59
N ARG A 444 -46.62 -38.19 -2.83
CA ARG A 444 -46.87 -38.05 -1.38
C ARG A 444 -48.31 -37.61 -1.09
N GLU A 445 -48.89 -36.75 -1.91
CA GLU A 445 -50.28 -36.29 -1.85
C GLU A 445 -51.27 -37.43 -2.18
N GLU A 446 -51.02 -38.20 -3.25
CA GLU A 446 -51.84 -39.35 -3.62
C GLU A 446 -51.85 -40.42 -2.51
N GLN A 447 -50.67 -40.77 -1.98
CA GLN A 447 -50.57 -41.66 -0.82
C GLN A 447 -51.23 -41.09 0.44
N ARG A 448 -51.35 -39.77 0.60
CA ARG A 448 -52.08 -39.15 1.72
C ARG A 448 -53.59 -39.36 1.55
N LEU A 449 -54.13 -39.06 0.36
CA LEU A 449 -55.54 -39.21 0.03
C LEU A 449 -56.01 -40.67 0.17
N GLN A 450 -55.23 -41.63 -0.34
CA GLN A 450 -55.55 -43.06 -0.23
C GLN A 450 -55.65 -43.51 1.25
N ARG A 451 -54.74 -43.04 2.11
CA ARG A 451 -54.79 -43.31 3.58
C ARG A 451 -55.91 -42.56 4.31
N GLU A 452 -56.48 -41.51 3.73
CA GLU A 452 -57.68 -40.83 4.25
C GLU A 452 -58.96 -41.56 3.82
N GLU A 453 -58.99 -42.13 2.61
CA GLU A 453 -60.08 -42.96 2.11
C GLU A 453 -60.17 -44.32 2.84
N ASP A 454 -59.05 -45.03 3.00
CA ASP A 454 -58.96 -46.28 3.81
C ASP A 454 -59.50 -46.08 5.23
N LYS A 455 -59.15 -44.95 5.86
CA LYS A 455 -59.63 -44.59 7.20
C LYS A 455 -61.14 -44.39 7.22
N ARG A 456 -61.69 -43.66 6.25
CA ARG A 456 -63.15 -43.43 6.18
C ARG A 456 -63.91 -44.73 6.00
N LEU A 457 -63.43 -45.64 5.14
CA LEU A 457 -64.02 -46.96 4.95
C LEU A 457 -63.96 -47.82 6.23
N GLN A 458 -62.85 -47.74 6.98
CA GLN A 458 -62.70 -48.43 8.26
C GLN A 458 -63.56 -47.84 9.39
N GLU A 459 -63.80 -46.52 9.38
CA GLU A 459 -64.72 -45.83 10.30
C GLU A 459 -66.19 -46.25 10.04
N GLU A 460 -66.58 -46.33 8.76
CA GLU A 460 -67.92 -46.73 8.32
C GLU A 460 -68.23 -48.19 8.66
N LEU A 461 -67.29 -49.11 8.38
CA LEU A 461 -67.36 -50.54 8.78
C LEU A 461 -67.45 -50.75 10.30
N ARG A 462 -66.82 -49.89 11.11
CA ARG A 462 -66.95 -49.96 12.58
C ARG A 462 -68.36 -49.57 13.02
N LYS A 463 -68.91 -48.52 12.43
CA LYS A 463 -70.23 -48.00 12.81
C LYS A 463 -71.35 -48.99 12.48
N GLU A 464 -71.28 -49.65 11.32
CA GLU A 464 -72.21 -50.72 10.94
C GLU A 464 -72.14 -51.92 11.92
N GLN A 465 -70.94 -52.29 12.41
CA GLN A 465 -70.79 -53.31 13.45
C GLN A 465 -71.31 -52.89 14.84
N GLU A 466 -71.35 -51.60 15.16
CA GLU A 466 -71.93 -51.11 16.42
C GLU A 466 -73.46 -51.07 16.37
N GLU A 467 -74.05 -50.65 15.24
CA GLU A 467 -75.51 -50.65 15.05
C GLU A 467 -76.07 -52.10 15.11
N GLN A 468 -75.44 -53.08 14.46
CA GLN A 468 -75.84 -54.50 14.57
C GLN A 468 -75.78 -55.02 16.02
N ARG A 469 -74.78 -54.61 16.81
CA ARG A 469 -74.65 -55.03 18.22
C ARG A 469 -75.71 -54.42 19.14
N GLU A 470 -76.23 -53.23 18.82
CA GLU A 470 -77.34 -52.65 19.57
C GLU A 470 -78.68 -53.34 19.26
N GLU A 471 -78.90 -53.78 18.02
CA GLU A 471 -80.11 -54.52 17.63
C GLU A 471 -80.14 -55.93 18.24
N ASP A 472 -79.06 -56.71 18.11
CA ASP A 472 -78.91 -58.04 18.74
C ASP A 472 -79.16 -57.99 20.26
N LYS A 473 -78.69 -56.92 20.91
CA LYS A 473 -78.84 -56.73 22.35
C LYS A 473 -80.29 -56.47 22.76
N LYS A 474 -81.02 -55.59 22.04
CA LYS A 474 -82.46 -55.37 22.28
C LYS A 474 -83.27 -56.67 22.14
N TYR A 475 -82.98 -57.44 21.09
CA TYR A 475 -83.66 -58.71 20.83
C TYR A 475 -83.41 -59.74 21.95
N GLN A 476 -82.20 -59.80 22.51
CA GLN A 476 -81.93 -60.64 23.68
C GLN A 476 -82.62 -60.19 24.97
N ASP A 477 -82.88 -58.90 25.15
CA ASP A 477 -83.49 -58.39 26.38
C ASP A 477 -85.03 -58.61 26.38
N GLU A 478 -85.72 -58.41 25.24
CA GLU A 478 -87.15 -58.78 25.10
C GLU A 478 -87.39 -60.27 25.39
N LEU A 479 -86.55 -61.16 24.84
CA LEU A 479 -86.67 -62.61 25.00
C LEU A 479 -86.51 -63.07 26.47
N ARG A 480 -85.84 -62.28 27.32
CA ARG A 480 -85.68 -62.56 28.76
C ARG A 480 -86.90 -62.12 29.57
N GLU A 481 -87.55 -61.03 29.20
CA GLU A 481 -88.77 -60.53 29.83
C GLU A 481 -89.96 -61.49 29.60
N GLU A 482 -90.14 -61.97 28.37
CA GLU A 482 -91.20 -62.91 28.02
C GLU A 482 -91.06 -64.24 28.78
N GLN A 483 -89.84 -64.80 28.84
CA GLN A 483 -89.52 -65.99 29.63
C GLN A 483 -89.66 -65.81 31.15
N ARG A 484 -89.69 -64.57 31.66
CA ARG A 484 -89.90 -64.30 33.09
C ARG A 484 -91.38 -64.42 33.43
N LEU A 485 -92.23 -63.77 32.64
CA LEU A 485 -93.68 -63.73 32.85
C LEU A 485 -94.31 -65.13 32.84
N GLN A 486 -93.96 -65.96 31.86
CA GLN A 486 -94.53 -67.31 31.72
C GLN A 486 -94.27 -68.22 32.93
N ARG A 487 -93.10 -68.06 33.59
CA ARG A 487 -92.76 -68.83 34.81
C ARG A 487 -93.50 -68.38 36.07
N GLU A 488 -94.02 -67.15 36.11
CA GLU A 488 -94.83 -66.67 37.22
C GLU A 488 -96.28 -67.19 37.12
N GLU A 489 -96.77 -67.43 35.91
CA GLU A 489 -98.13 -67.96 35.66
C GLU A 489 -98.22 -69.47 35.92
N ASP A 490 -97.31 -70.28 35.36
CA ASP A 490 -97.21 -71.73 35.61
C ASP A 490 -97.20 -72.08 37.11
N LYS A 491 -96.48 -71.28 37.90
CA LYS A 491 -96.31 -71.53 39.34
C LYS A 491 -97.61 -71.36 40.12
N ARG A 492 -98.48 -70.42 39.74
CA ARG A 492 -99.77 -70.21 40.43
C ARG A 492 -100.72 -71.38 40.19
N LEU A 493 -100.73 -71.92 38.98
CA LEU A 493 -101.55 -73.08 38.61
C LEU A 493 -101.12 -74.36 39.36
N GLN A 494 -99.82 -74.50 39.66
CA GLN A 494 -99.28 -75.66 40.37
C GLN A 494 -99.63 -75.70 41.86
N ASP A 495 -99.70 -74.54 42.54
CA ASP A 495 -100.08 -74.48 43.96
C ASP A 495 -101.59 -74.77 44.15
N GLU A 496 -102.46 -74.26 43.28
CA GLU A 496 -103.92 -74.46 43.37
C GLU A 496 -104.34 -75.93 43.19
N LEU A 497 -103.69 -76.67 42.27
CA LEU A 497 -103.88 -78.11 42.10
C LEU A 497 -103.51 -78.94 43.36
N ARG A 498 -102.67 -78.40 44.23
CA ARG A 498 -102.03 -79.15 45.33
C ARG A 498 -102.90 -79.24 46.57
N ASP A 499 -103.67 -78.19 46.86
CA ASP A 499 -104.61 -78.19 47.98
C ASP A 499 -105.85 -79.05 47.71
N GLU A 500 -106.32 -79.10 46.45
CA GLU A 500 -107.45 -79.95 46.06
C GLU A 500 -107.10 -81.45 46.16
N GLN A 501 -105.89 -81.83 45.72
CA GLN A 501 -105.40 -83.22 45.81
C GLN A 501 -105.20 -83.70 47.27
N ASN A 502 -104.81 -82.82 48.20
CA ASN A 502 -104.69 -83.20 49.61
C ASN A 502 -106.04 -83.58 50.22
N LYS A 503 -107.11 -82.86 49.84
CA LYS A 503 -108.46 -83.03 50.38
C LYS A 503 -109.06 -84.41 50.06
N GLN A 504 -108.84 -84.88 48.83
CA GLN A 504 -109.27 -86.19 48.36
C GLN A 504 -108.55 -87.35 49.09
N ARG A 505 -107.29 -87.11 49.49
CA ARG A 505 -106.40 -88.12 50.07
C ARG A 505 -106.73 -88.51 51.52
N ASP A 506 -107.43 -87.65 52.26
CA ASP A 506 -107.90 -87.95 53.63
C ASP A 506 -109.22 -88.75 53.65
N GLU A 507 -110.00 -88.73 52.56
CA GLU A 507 -111.21 -89.55 52.43
C GLU A 507 -110.86 -91.01 52.08
N ASP A 508 -110.01 -91.23 51.07
CA ASP A 508 -109.49 -92.56 50.69
C ASP A 508 -108.86 -93.31 51.88
N LYS A 509 -108.21 -92.58 52.78
CA LYS A 509 -107.46 -93.15 53.90
C LYS A 509 -108.34 -93.85 54.92
N LYS A 510 -109.58 -93.39 55.13
CA LYS A 510 -110.56 -94.09 55.98
C LYS A 510 -111.01 -95.41 55.35
N TYR A 511 -111.15 -95.46 54.03
CA TYR A 511 -111.61 -96.64 53.31
C TYR A 511 -110.55 -97.78 53.32
N GLN A 512 -109.26 -97.42 53.39
CA GLN A 512 -108.17 -98.42 53.43
C GLN A 512 -107.99 -99.10 54.79
N ASP A 513 -108.27 -98.43 55.91
CA ASP A 513 -108.10 -99.02 57.24
C ASP A 513 -109.19 -100.07 57.55
N GLU A 514 -110.43 -99.84 57.10
CA GLU A 514 -111.55 -100.78 57.27
C GLU A 514 -111.29 -102.09 56.48
N LEU A 515 -110.76 -101.99 55.26
CA LEU A 515 -110.42 -103.14 54.41
C LEU A 515 -109.23 -103.98 54.96
N ARG A 516 -108.33 -103.37 55.74
CA ARG A 516 -107.13 -104.04 56.27
C ARG A 516 -107.41 -104.94 57.47
N GLU A 517 -108.46 -104.69 58.23
CA GLU A 517 -108.80 -105.52 59.40
C GLU A 517 -109.51 -106.83 59.01
N GLU A 518 -110.14 -106.86 57.83
CA GLU A 518 -110.76 -108.05 57.24
C GLU A 518 -109.70 -109.00 56.62
N GLN A 519 -108.84 -108.49 55.72
CA GLN A 519 -107.77 -109.28 55.08
C GLN A 519 -106.82 -109.97 56.08
N ARG A 520 -106.65 -109.39 57.28
CA ARG A 520 -105.77 -109.93 58.31
C ARG A 520 -106.29 -111.23 58.94
N ARG A 521 -107.58 -111.57 58.78
CA ARG A 521 -108.13 -112.86 59.24
C ARG A 521 -107.86 -114.01 58.27
N GLU A 522 -107.87 -113.75 56.96
CA GLU A 522 -107.62 -114.79 55.94
C GLU A 522 -106.15 -115.27 55.92
N GLN A 523 -105.20 -114.37 56.20
CA GLN A 523 -103.77 -114.68 56.09
C GLN A 523 -103.20 -115.61 57.18
N GLU A 524 -103.83 -115.73 58.34
CA GLU A 524 -103.37 -116.64 59.41
C GLU A 524 -103.80 -118.10 59.16
N GLU A 525 -104.82 -118.35 58.33
CA GLU A 525 -105.26 -119.69 57.95
C GLU A 525 -104.42 -120.24 56.79
N ALA A 526 -104.24 -119.45 55.72
CA ALA A 526 -103.53 -119.86 54.50
C ALA A 526 -102.05 -120.23 54.69
N LYS A 527 -101.36 -119.70 55.71
CA LYS A 527 -99.94 -120.01 55.97
C LYS A 527 -99.72 -121.35 56.68
N ARG A 528 -100.78 -122.04 57.09
CA ARG A 528 -100.72 -123.35 57.78
C ARG A 528 -100.77 -124.54 56.82
N GLU A 529 -101.24 -124.37 55.58
CA GLU A 529 -101.24 -125.41 54.53
C GLU A 529 -100.02 -125.34 53.60
N ALA A 530 -99.19 -124.30 53.73
CA ALA A 530 -97.95 -124.15 52.95
C ALA A 530 -96.72 -124.83 53.61
N GLU A 531 -96.88 -125.48 54.77
CA GLU A 531 -95.89 -126.40 55.33
C GLU A 531 -96.13 -127.82 54.79
N GLU A 532 -95.66 -128.13 53.56
CA GLU A 532 -95.43 -129.54 53.15
C GLU A 532 -94.55 -129.72 51.89
N GLN A 533 -94.77 -128.93 50.82
CA GLN A 533 -94.28 -129.29 49.46
C GLN A 533 -92.89 -128.78 49.01
N ALA A 534 -92.05 -128.26 49.92
CA ALA A 534 -90.66 -127.87 49.59
C ALA A 534 -89.61 -128.57 50.48
N LYS A 535 -89.93 -129.77 50.98
CA LYS A 535 -89.15 -130.50 51.99
C LYS A 535 -88.70 -131.88 51.49
N GLN A 536 -88.19 -131.95 50.26
CA GLN A 536 -87.49 -133.11 49.73
C GLN A 536 -86.17 -132.70 49.08
N MET A 537 -85.07 -133.11 49.72
CA MET A 537 -83.74 -133.47 49.22
C MET A 537 -83.07 -132.61 48.12
N GLU A 538 -81.80 -132.23 48.22
CA GLU A 538 -80.77 -132.32 49.29
C GLU A 538 -79.72 -131.23 48.89
N GLU A 539 -79.15 -130.43 49.80
CA GLU A 539 -78.00 -130.76 50.66
C GLU A 539 -76.71 -131.12 49.87
N SER A 540 -75.47 -130.73 50.22
CA SER A 540 -74.86 -129.58 50.91
C SER A 540 -73.32 -129.81 50.90
N LEU A 541 -72.52 -128.80 51.25
CA LEU A 541 -71.09 -128.90 51.65
C LEU A 541 -70.05 -129.40 50.60
N GLY A 542 -68.77 -129.01 50.79
CA GLY A 542 -67.64 -129.39 49.91
C GLY A 542 -66.77 -128.19 49.46
N ASN A 543 -66.15 -127.41 50.35
CA ASN A 543 -64.83 -127.64 50.98
C ASN A 543 -63.63 -127.74 50.01
N ILE A 544 -62.44 -127.15 50.27
CA ILE A 544 -62.03 -126.06 51.19
C ILE A 544 -60.59 -125.58 50.85
N ASN A 545 -60.23 -124.35 51.26
CA ASN A 545 -58.86 -123.78 51.41
C ASN A 545 -57.89 -123.66 50.20
N GLY A 546 -57.08 -122.59 50.24
CA GLY A 546 -55.75 -122.51 49.60
C GLY A 546 -54.64 -123.14 50.48
N PRO A 547 -53.36 -122.69 50.44
CA PRO A 547 -53.01 -121.26 50.54
C PRO A 547 -51.78 -120.78 49.72
N GLY A 548 -51.56 -119.46 49.71
CA GLY A 548 -50.24 -118.86 49.94
C GLY A 548 -49.20 -118.76 48.81
N GLY A 549 -49.10 -117.56 48.22
CA GLY A 549 -47.83 -116.85 47.99
C GLY A 549 -47.03 -117.11 46.69
N GLY A 550 -46.21 -116.11 46.30
CA GLY A 550 -44.94 -116.36 45.61
C GLY A 550 -44.69 -115.71 44.24
N GLU A 551 -44.14 -114.49 44.26
CA GLU A 551 -42.95 -114.03 43.47
C GLU A 551 -42.86 -114.06 41.92
N ASN A 552 -42.34 -112.93 41.41
CA ASN A 552 -41.46 -112.70 40.24
C ASN A 552 -41.76 -113.22 38.82
N LEU A 553 -42.08 -112.25 37.95
CA LEU A 553 -41.17 -111.68 36.93
C LEU A 553 -40.25 -112.61 36.12
N GLY A 554 -40.45 -112.58 34.79
CA GLY A 554 -39.45 -112.90 33.76
C GLY A 554 -40.07 -113.48 32.48
N ASN A 555 -39.59 -113.18 31.27
CA ASN A 555 -38.63 -112.17 30.83
C ASN A 555 -38.62 -112.10 29.28
N LEU A 556 -38.29 -110.93 28.67
CA LEU A 556 -37.83 -110.78 27.26
C LEU A 556 -38.83 -111.26 26.16
N ASP A 557 -38.67 -111.10 24.83
CA ASP A 557 -37.74 -110.44 23.87
C ASP A 557 -38.61 -109.99 22.65
N ASP A 558 -38.22 -109.17 21.65
CA ASP A 558 -37.43 -107.92 21.55
C ASP A 558 -37.56 -107.40 20.07
N LEU A 559 -36.87 -106.30 19.72
CA LEU A 559 -36.44 -105.86 18.38
C LEU A 559 -37.40 -105.08 17.43
N LEU A 560 -36.88 -103.91 17.03
CA LEU A 560 -36.98 -103.24 15.71
C LEU A 560 -38.27 -102.50 15.28
N ASN A 561 -38.36 -101.23 15.71
CA ASN A 561 -38.15 -100.04 14.85
C ASN A 561 -38.65 -100.06 13.38
N LEU A 562 -39.56 -99.12 13.00
CA LEU A 562 -39.33 -98.04 12.00
C LEU A 562 -40.63 -97.34 11.49
N LYS A 563 -40.76 -96.01 11.72
CA LYS A 563 -41.71 -95.03 11.06
C LYS A 563 -43.23 -95.32 11.25
N GLN A 564 -44.22 -94.43 11.07
CA GLN A 564 -44.44 -92.96 10.96
C GLN A 564 -45.97 -92.74 11.21
N ASP A 565 -46.58 -91.57 11.45
CA ASP A 565 -46.23 -90.13 11.51
C ASP A 565 -46.99 -89.47 12.69
N ILE A 566 -46.42 -88.50 13.43
CA ILE A 566 -46.54 -87.01 13.31
C ILE A 566 -47.97 -86.44 13.50
N PRO A 567 -48.21 -85.48 14.44
CA PRO A 567 -49.40 -85.52 15.30
C PRO A 567 -50.15 -84.17 15.48
N VAL A 568 -50.93 -84.08 16.57
CA VAL A 568 -51.85 -82.99 16.96
C VAL A 568 -51.24 -82.08 18.06
N THR A 569 -51.93 -80.98 18.37
CA THR A 569 -51.67 -79.87 19.32
C THR A 569 -51.55 -80.30 20.81
N GLU A 570 -51.18 -79.47 21.81
CA GLU A 570 -51.02 -77.99 21.95
C GLU A 570 -49.82 -77.58 22.86
N SER A 571 -49.45 -76.29 22.78
CA SER A 571 -49.02 -75.41 23.90
C SER A 571 -47.59 -75.43 24.52
N LEU A 572 -47.17 -74.23 24.96
CA LEU A 572 -46.12 -73.88 25.95
C LEU A 572 -44.61 -74.16 25.68
N GLY A 573 -43.97 -73.25 24.92
CA GLY A 573 -42.77 -72.50 25.35
C GLY A 573 -41.35 -73.07 25.18
N ASP A 574 -40.42 -72.23 24.67
CA ASP A 574 -39.11 -71.89 25.28
C ASP A 574 -38.40 -70.72 24.50
N LEU A 575 -37.21 -70.30 24.98
CA LEU A 575 -36.30 -69.21 24.55
C LEU A 575 -36.77 -67.78 24.89
N GLY A 576 -35.94 -66.86 25.43
CA GLY A 576 -34.48 -66.85 25.65
C GLY A 576 -33.79 -65.83 24.73
N ASP A 577 -32.95 -64.88 25.17
CA ASP A 577 -32.37 -64.59 26.49
C ASP A 577 -32.30 -63.08 26.77
N LEU A 578 -32.43 -62.67 28.04
CA LEU A 578 -32.03 -61.37 28.57
C LEU A 578 -31.61 -61.51 30.04
N ASN A 579 -30.39 -61.08 30.41
CA ASN A 579 -29.98 -60.98 31.82
C ASN A 579 -28.90 -59.90 32.05
N GLY A 580 -29.25 -58.92 32.88
CA GLY A 580 -28.36 -58.50 33.97
C GLY A 580 -28.76 -59.28 35.23
N PRO A 581 -28.66 -58.73 36.47
CA PRO A 581 -27.91 -57.54 36.90
C PRO A 581 -26.68 -57.94 37.76
N GLY A 582 -25.98 -56.97 38.33
CA GLY A 582 -24.73 -57.19 39.09
C GLY A 582 -24.87 -57.32 40.62
N SER A 583 -23.86 -57.93 41.23
CA SER A 583 -23.48 -57.89 42.66
C SER A 583 -22.11 -58.62 42.79
N GLY A 584 -21.19 -58.32 43.70
CA GLY A 584 -21.13 -57.27 44.72
C GLY A 584 -19.98 -57.54 45.71
N GLY A 585 -19.13 -56.54 45.98
CA GLY A 585 -17.95 -56.64 46.86
C GLY A 585 -16.74 -57.39 46.24
N GLY A 586 -15.51 -57.18 46.70
CA GLY A 586 -15.06 -56.14 47.65
C GLY A 586 -13.89 -56.56 48.56
N ASN A 587 -12.65 -56.29 48.14
CA ASN A 587 -11.58 -55.80 49.03
C ASN A 587 -10.32 -55.37 48.25
N SER A 588 -9.76 -54.22 48.62
CA SER A 588 -8.44 -53.74 48.14
C SER A 588 -7.30 -54.26 49.05
N PRO A 589 -6.04 -53.89 48.82
CA PRO A 589 -5.56 -52.62 49.43
C PRO A 589 -5.22 -51.51 48.42
N SER A 590 -5.38 -50.27 48.87
CA SER A 590 -4.84 -49.04 48.25
C SER A 590 -3.57 -48.60 49.00
N LEU A 591 -2.86 -47.60 48.47
CA LEU A 591 -1.98 -46.61 49.12
C LEU A 591 -1.37 -45.77 47.95
N ASP A 592 -1.43 -44.43 47.88
CA ASP A 592 -2.06 -43.38 48.70
C ASP A 592 -2.82 -42.42 47.74
N ASP A 593 -4.09 -42.02 47.95
CA ASP A 593 -4.61 -41.01 48.89
C ASP A 593 -4.26 -39.54 48.48
N VAL A 594 -5.14 -38.53 48.51
CA VAL A 594 -6.35 -38.31 49.33
C VAL A 594 -7.46 -37.52 48.57
N ASN A 595 -8.73 -37.91 48.77
CA ASN A 595 -10.02 -37.17 48.61
C ASN A 595 -10.38 -36.34 47.34
N ASN A 596 -11.34 -36.86 46.55
CA ASN A 596 -12.78 -36.51 46.55
C ASN A 596 -13.28 -35.15 47.13
N ALA A 597 -14.42 -34.56 46.72
CA ALA A 597 -15.29 -34.71 45.53
C ALA A 597 -16.44 -33.65 45.58
N ILE A 598 -17.06 -33.36 44.43
CA ILE A 598 -18.52 -33.22 44.15
C ILE A 598 -19.40 -32.78 45.36
N SER A 599 -20.17 -31.67 45.32
CA SER A 599 -21.31 -31.51 44.39
C SER A 599 -21.83 -30.07 44.17
N GLU A 600 -22.36 -29.87 42.96
CA GLU A 600 -23.59 -29.14 42.56
C GLU A 600 -24.02 -27.75 43.11
N ASN A 601 -24.45 -26.95 42.12
CA ASN A 601 -25.64 -26.09 42.07
C ASN A 601 -25.67 -24.64 42.66
N LEU A 602 -26.09 -23.74 41.75
CA LEU A 602 -27.07 -22.65 41.91
C LEU A 602 -26.92 -21.65 43.08
N GLY A 603 -26.73 -20.36 42.75
CA GLY A 603 -27.35 -19.30 43.56
C GLY A 603 -26.65 -17.94 43.68
N ASN A 604 -26.84 -17.07 42.68
CA ASN A 604 -27.24 -15.66 42.83
C ASN A 604 -26.48 -14.66 43.76
N LEU A 605 -26.10 -13.53 43.14
CA LEU A 605 -26.22 -12.12 43.59
C LEU A 605 -25.85 -11.67 45.03
N GLY A 606 -25.06 -10.58 45.11
CA GLY A 606 -24.90 -9.72 46.29
C GLY A 606 -23.58 -9.95 47.06
N ASP A 607 -22.90 -8.93 47.60
CA ASP A 607 -23.19 -7.49 47.53
C ASP A 607 -21.94 -6.59 47.72
N VAL A 608 -22.13 -5.27 47.59
CA VAL A 608 -21.09 -4.22 47.45
C VAL A 608 -20.17 -3.91 48.66
N ASN A 609 -19.05 -3.24 48.31
CA ASN A 609 -18.26 -2.23 49.07
C ASN A 609 -17.06 -2.61 49.98
N ASN A 610 -15.86 -2.23 49.51
CA ASN A 610 -14.89 -1.28 50.10
C ASN A 610 -14.74 -1.21 51.64
N PRO A 611 -13.50 -1.27 52.18
CA PRO A 611 -12.81 0.00 52.51
C PRO A 611 -11.29 0.01 52.30
N GLY A 612 -10.68 1.21 52.34
CA GLY A 612 -9.24 1.42 52.51
C GLY A 612 -8.89 2.03 53.88
N GLY A 613 -7.60 2.11 54.22
CA GLY A 613 -7.11 2.77 55.44
C GLY A 613 -5.59 2.76 55.60
N GLU A 614 -5.00 3.89 55.99
CA GLU A 614 -3.55 4.11 56.14
C GLU A 614 -3.10 4.14 57.61
N ASN A 615 -1.85 3.74 57.90
CA ASN A 615 -0.79 4.57 58.53
C ASN A 615 0.28 3.76 59.30
N GLN A 616 1.56 4.11 59.09
CA GLN A 616 2.51 4.44 60.18
C GLN A 616 3.82 5.07 59.64
N GLN A 617 4.54 5.79 60.50
CA GLN A 617 5.76 6.58 60.18
C GLN A 617 7.00 6.04 60.93
N GLY A 618 8.21 6.54 60.60
CA GLY A 618 9.52 6.08 61.13
C GLY A 618 9.86 6.55 62.56
N PRO A 619 11.14 6.79 62.97
CA PRO A 619 12.29 7.20 62.12
C PRO A 619 13.73 6.71 62.52
N ALA A 620 14.74 7.29 61.84
CA ALA A 620 16.10 7.65 62.30
C ALA A 620 17.31 6.66 62.23
N GLY A 621 18.41 7.14 61.64
CA GLY A 621 19.77 6.55 61.71
C GLY A 621 20.69 6.93 60.52
N GLY A 622 21.79 7.68 60.77
CA GLY A 622 22.86 7.99 59.78
C GLY A 622 24.23 7.41 60.20
N PRO A 623 25.37 7.65 59.47
CA PRO A 623 25.66 8.83 58.63
C PRO A 623 26.26 8.55 57.21
N LEU A 624 26.66 9.64 56.53
CA LEU A 624 27.24 9.79 55.17
C LEU A 624 28.78 9.52 55.11
N PRO A 625 29.52 9.65 53.97
CA PRO A 625 29.20 10.04 52.57
C PRO A 625 29.63 8.95 51.52
N VAL A 626 29.67 9.08 50.17
CA VAL A 626 30.12 10.14 49.22
C VAL A 626 29.50 9.98 47.82
N GLY A 627 29.04 11.10 47.21
CA GLY A 627 29.38 11.51 45.83
C GLY A 627 28.68 10.91 44.59
N GLN A 628 28.01 11.80 43.85
CA GLN A 628 27.79 11.80 42.38
C GLN A 628 26.77 10.80 41.75
N ASN A 629 25.79 11.40 41.07
CA ASN A 629 24.63 10.85 40.34
C ASN A 629 24.46 11.77 39.10
N LEU A 630 24.09 11.42 37.86
CA LEU A 630 23.80 10.15 37.15
C LEU A 630 24.61 10.15 35.82
N GLY A 631 24.83 9.05 35.07
CA GLY A 631 23.90 8.41 34.11
C GLY A 631 24.06 8.98 32.67
N ASN A 632 23.91 8.25 31.54
CA ASN A 632 23.68 6.82 31.30
C ASN A 632 24.17 6.40 29.88
N LEU A 633 24.46 5.10 29.72
CA LEU A 633 24.96 4.32 28.57
C LEU A 633 24.14 4.44 27.24
N GLY A 634 24.63 4.04 26.04
CA GLY A 634 26.02 3.79 25.61
C GLY A 634 26.27 2.66 24.57
N GLN A 635 26.91 2.99 23.44
CA GLN A 635 27.55 2.12 22.40
C GLN A 635 26.66 1.31 21.44
N LEU A 636 26.96 1.35 20.13
CA LEU A 636 26.96 0.15 19.29
C LEU A 636 27.91 0.23 18.07
N ASN A 637 28.38 -0.94 17.62
CA ASN A 637 28.91 -1.21 16.28
C ASN A 637 28.66 -2.69 16.01
N GLY A 638 27.97 -3.04 14.92
CA GLY A 638 27.56 -4.41 14.65
C GLY A 638 27.09 -4.60 13.21
N GLY A 639 27.58 -5.68 12.58
CA GLY A 639 27.16 -6.10 11.24
C GLY A 639 25.72 -6.63 11.19
N PRO A 640 25.19 -6.87 9.97
CA PRO A 640 23.76 -6.80 9.70
C PRO A 640 22.96 -8.01 10.19
N GLY A 641 21.78 -7.75 10.80
CA GLY A 641 20.76 -8.78 11.05
C GLY A 641 19.95 -8.70 12.36
N GLY A 642 19.88 -7.56 13.06
CA GLY A 642 19.13 -7.47 14.32
C GLY A 642 18.62 -6.07 14.67
N THR A 643 17.58 -6.00 15.50
CA THR A 643 16.95 -4.76 15.99
C THR A 643 17.73 -4.11 17.13
N LYS A 644 17.76 -2.77 17.17
CA LYS A 644 18.45 -1.96 18.19
C LYS A 644 17.49 -1.48 19.28
N SER A 645 18.03 -1.03 20.42
CA SER A 645 17.26 -0.31 21.45
C SER A 645 16.99 1.13 21.00
N PRO A 646 15.85 1.75 21.36
CA PRO A 646 15.54 3.16 21.05
C PRO A 646 16.66 4.16 21.41
N THR A 647 17.30 3.97 22.57
CA THR A 647 18.44 4.83 22.98
C THR A 647 19.69 4.65 22.13
N ASP A 648 19.87 3.51 21.47
CA ASP A 648 21.08 3.25 20.68
C ASP A 648 20.90 3.78 19.25
N ALA A 649 19.73 3.53 18.64
CA ALA A 649 19.37 4.02 17.31
C ALA A 649 19.38 5.56 17.21
N ALA A 650 19.06 6.27 18.29
CA ALA A 650 19.15 7.72 18.34
C ALA A 650 20.55 8.25 18.68
N ASN A 651 21.33 7.56 19.52
CA ASN A 651 22.72 7.97 19.82
C ASN A 651 23.66 7.80 18.62
N ASP A 652 23.44 6.80 17.76
CA ASP A 652 24.21 6.63 16.52
C ASP A 652 24.02 7.84 15.56
N ALA A 653 22.87 8.53 15.61
CA ALA A 653 22.40 9.45 14.57
C ALA A 653 22.16 10.90 15.04
N ILE A 654 22.92 11.37 16.03
CA ILE A 654 22.82 12.74 16.59
C ILE A 654 23.18 13.84 15.57
N ASN A 655 23.92 13.51 14.50
CA ASN A 655 23.90 14.17 13.19
C ASN A 655 24.65 13.29 12.19
N GLN A 656 23.99 12.86 11.11
CA GLN A 656 24.59 12.13 10.00
C GLN A 656 24.20 12.75 8.65
N ASN A 657 25.01 12.51 7.63
CA ASN A 657 24.73 12.89 6.25
C ASN A 657 24.61 11.60 5.43
N LEU A 658 23.47 11.42 4.75
CA LEU A 658 23.13 10.25 3.92
C LEU A 658 23.88 10.28 2.55
N GLY A 659 24.58 11.39 2.25
CA GLY A 659 25.19 11.76 0.98
C GLY A 659 24.68 13.15 0.60
N ASN A 660 25.50 14.14 0.25
CA ASN A 660 26.83 14.10 -0.38
C ASN A 660 27.97 14.60 0.54
N LEU A 661 29.14 13.98 0.46
CA LEU A 661 30.40 14.47 1.06
C LEU A 661 31.58 14.25 0.10
N GLY A 662 32.28 15.33 -0.22
CA GLY A 662 33.56 15.27 -0.92
C GLY A 662 34.69 14.83 0.00
N ASP A 663 35.50 13.88 -0.49
CA ASP A 663 36.73 13.34 0.09
C ASP A 663 36.63 12.52 1.40
N LEU A 664 37.41 11.42 1.44
CA LEU A 664 37.74 10.58 2.60
C LEU A 664 36.74 9.51 3.12
N ASN A 665 35.97 8.84 2.24
CA ASN A 665 35.89 7.36 2.36
C ASN A 665 35.53 6.65 1.05
N SER A 666 35.72 5.31 1.01
CA SER A 666 35.50 4.46 -0.15
C SER A 666 34.38 3.42 0.07
N GLY A 667 33.45 3.35 -0.89
CA GLY A 667 32.69 2.12 -1.18
C GLY A 667 31.36 1.94 -0.44
N ALA A 668 30.28 2.37 -1.10
CA ALA A 668 28.88 2.06 -0.84
C ALA A 668 28.26 2.43 0.53
N GLY A 669 27.20 3.25 0.48
CA GLY A 669 26.15 3.30 1.50
C GLY A 669 26.33 4.31 2.62
N GLY A 670 25.25 5.07 2.86
CA GLY A 670 24.96 5.78 4.10
C GLY A 670 23.48 5.57 4.43
N SER A 671 23.15 4.44 5.08
CA SER A 671 21.78 4.10 5.46
C SER A 671 21.59 4.27 6.96
N LEU A 672 20.54 4.99 7.33
CA LEU A 672 20.08 5.19 8.70
C LEU A 672 19.16 4.03 9.09
N ASP A 673 19.59 3.22 10.06
CA ASP A 673 18.71 2.21 10.68
C ASP A 673 17.53 2.94 11.38
N THR A 674 16.31 2.49 11.17
CA THR A 674 15.15 2.97 11.94
C THR A 674 15.02 2.18 13.25
N PRO A 675 14.41 2.75 14.32
CA PRO A 675 14.19 2.03 15.58
C PRO A 675 13.31 0.78 15.43
N THR A 676 12.42 0.79 14.43
CA THR A 676 11.56 -0.33 14.03
C THR A 676 12.31 -1.45 13.30
N GLY A 677 13.61 -1.28 13.01
CA GLY A 677 14.47 -2.25 12.32
C GLY A 677 14.49 -2.10 10.80
N GLY A 678 13.77 -1.11 10.26
CA GLY A 678 13.84 -0.69 8.87
C GLY A 678 15.12 0.10 8.57
N LYS A 679 15.21 0.60 7.34
CA LYS A 679 16.39 1.30 6.81
C LYS A 679 15.98 2.45 5.90
N THR A 680 16.25 3.67 6.33
CA THR A 680 16.12 4.88 5.53
C THR A 680 17.42 5.16 4.78
N GLN A 681 17.34 5.57 3.52
CA GLN A 681 18.49 5.96 2.70
C GLN A 681 18.06 6.96 1.62
N LEU A 682 18.89 7.97 1.38
CA LEU A 682 18.75 8.84 0.20
C LEU A 682 19.29 8.10 -1.03
N ASP A 683 18.46 7.95 -2.06
CA ASP A 683 18.84 7.32 -3.33
C ASP A 683 18.57 8.30 -4.49
N GLY A 684 19.64 8.84 -5.06
CA GLY A 684 19.56 10.00 -5.95
C GLY A 684 18.98 11.22 -5.22
N ASN A 685 17.84 11.73 -5.70
CA ASN A 685 17.09 12.81 -5.07
C ASN A 685 15.90 12.32 -4.24
N GLN A 686 15.59 11.02 -4.23
CA GLN A 686 14.44 10.46 -3.48
C GLN A 686 14.87 9.88 -2.14
N LEU A 687 14.04 10.06 -1.10
CA LEU A 687 14.28 9.44 0.21
C LEU A 687 13.50 8.14 0.32
N THR A 688 14.21 7.02 0.38
CA THR A 688 13.63 5.68 0.51
C THR A 688 13.68 5.20 1.96
N THR A 689 12.71 4.39 2.38
CA THR A 689 12.75 3.62 3.63
C THR A 689 12.19 2.22 3.41
N GLY A 690 13.00 1.18 3.63
CA GLY A 690 12.53 -0.21 3.65
C GLY A 690 12.18 -0.66 5.07
N PHE A 691 11.10 -1.42 5.24
CA PHE A 691 10.61 -1.90 6.53
C PHE A 691 10.73 -3.44 6.67
N PRO A 692 10.83 -3.99 7.91
CA PRO A 692 11.13 -5.42 8.10
C PRO A 692 9.99 -6.39 7.74
N ASP A 693 8.78 -5.89 7.55
CA ASP A 693 7.62 -6.68 7.09
C ASP A 693 7.69 -7.00 5.58
N GLY A 694 8.59 -6.34 4.84
CA GLY A 694 8.74 -6.43 3.38
C GLY A 694 8.18 -5.22 2.63
N SER A 695 7.59 -4.25 3.32
CA SER A 695 7.11 -3.00 2.72
C SER A 695 8.22 -1.96 2.56
N SER A 696 7.92 -0.88 1.84
CA SER A 696 8.80 0.29 1.73
C SER A 696 8.01 1.58 1.46
N THR A 697 8.64 2.72 1.74
CA THR A 697 8.22 4.03 1.24
C THR A 697 9.32 4.68 0.40
N SER A 698 8.92 5.49 -0.59
CA SER A 698 9.80 6.44 -1.27
C SER A 698 9.12 7.81 -1.31
N PHE A 699 9.88 8.87 -1.01
CA PHE A 699 9.44 10.26 -1.11
C PHE A 699 10.25 11.02 -2.16
N ASP A 700 9.54 11.81 -2.97
CA ASP A 700 10.09 12.64 -4.02
C ASP A 700 9.99 14.14 -3.66
N PRO A 701 11.11 14.85 -3.44
CA PRO A 701 11.10 16.24 -2.98
C PRO A 701 10.86 17.28 -4.08
N ASP A 702 10.85 16.86 -5.35
CA ASP A 702 10.59 17.73 -6.50
C ASP A 702 9.10 17.75 -6.90
N SER A 703 8.34 16.73 -6.47
CA SER A 703 6.89 16.59 -6.69
C SER A 703 6.05 16.53 -5.40
N GLY A 704 6.64 16.31 -4.22
CA GLY A 704 5.94 16.27 -2.93
C GLY A 704 5.26 14.93 -2.58
N LEU A 705 5.38 13.92 -3.45
CA LEU A 705 4.67 12.65 -3.34
C LEU A 705 5.40 11.64 -2.45
N LEU A 706 4.66 11.01 -1.53
CA LEU A 706 5.07 9.81 -0.78
C LEU A 706 4.37 8.58 -1.36
N THR A 707 5.15 7.58 -1.77
CA THR A 707 4.65 6.31 -2.32
C THR A 707 5.00 5.16 -1.39
N THR A 708 3.99 4.47 -0.86
CA THR A 708 4.13 3.27 -0.02
C THR A 708 3.90 2.02 -0.87
N THR A 709 4.84 1.08 -0.85
CA THR A 709 4.68 -0.28 -1.41
C THR A 709 4.53 -1.27 -0.25
N HIS A 710 3.43 -2.02 -0.22
CA HIS A 710 3.13 -2.99 0.83
C HIS A 710 3.81 -4.35 0.55
N PRO A 711 3.88 -5.29 1.53
CA PRO A 711 4.64 -6.54 1.37
C PRO A 711 4.03 -7.51 0.33
N ASP A 712 2.76 -7.31 -0.05
CA ASP A 712 2.09 -8.02 -1.13
C ASP A 712 2.34 -7.43 -2.53
N GLY A 713 3.12 -6.34 -2.60
CA GLY A 713 3.43 -5.60 -3.82
C GLY A 713 2.37 -4.57 -4.23
N SER A 714 1.29 -4.38 -3.47
CA SER A 714 0.34 -3.30 -3.70
C SER A 714 0.94 -1.94 -3.37
N VAL A 715 0.51 -0.88 -4.06
CA VAL A 715 1.11 0.47 -3.95
C VAL A 715 0.04 1.52 -3.65
N THR A 716 0.34 2.43 -2.73
CA THR A 716 -0.50 3.59 -2.39
C THR A 716 0.36 4.86 -2.36
N THR A 717 0.04 5.83 -3.23
CA THR A 717 0.71 7.15 -3.27
C THR A 717 -0.18 8.22 -2.66
N GLN A 718 0.41 9.10 -1.83
CA GLN A 718 -0.25 10.20 -1.14
C GLN A 718 0.65 11.45 -1.21
N ASP A 719 0.05 12.61 -1.43
CA ASP A 719 0.77 13.89 -1.50
C ASP A 719 1.00 14.45 -0.09
N LEU A 720 2.23 14.83 0.25
CA LEU A 720 2.55 15.45 1.54
C LEU A 720 2.46 16.98 1.51
N GLY A 721 2.27 17.58 0.33
CA GLY A 721 2.30 19.02 0.03
C GLY A 721 1.16 19.87 0.59
N ASP A 722 0.68 19.58 1.80
CA ASP A 722 -0.22 20.44 2.60
C ASP A 722 -0.09 20.14 4.12
N GLY A 723 1.08 19.63 4.55
CA GLY A 723 1.31 19.19 5.94
C GLY A 723 0.64 17.86 6.30
N LEU A 724 0.28 17.03 5.30
CA LEU A 724 -0.36 15.74 5.50
C LEU A 724 0.53 14.79 6.33
N ARG A 725 -0.12 13.99 7.18
CA ARG A 725 0.52 12.95 7.99
C ARG A 725 0.11 11.57 7.51
N VAL A 726 1.08 10.79 7.07
CA VAL A 726 0.87 9.41 6.59
C VAL A 726 1.45 8.44 7.62
N THR A 727 0.66 7.45 8.00
CA THR A 727 1.10 6.34 8.86
C THR A 727 1.73 5.26 7.98
N ASN A 728 2.98 4.92 8.27
CA ASN A 728 3.75 3.88 7.56
C ASN A 728 3.39 2.48 8.07
N PRO A 729 3.72 1.40 7.33
CA PRO A 729 3.40 0.02 7.74
C PRO A 729 4.04 -0.43 9.07
N ASP A 730 5.18 0.16 9.45
CA ASP A 730 5.82 -0.07 10.75
C ASP A 730 5.16 0.67 11.94
N GLY A 731 4.08 1.41 11.68
CA GLY A 731 3.36 2.22 12.66
C GLY A 731 3.97 3.60 12.94
N SER A 732 5.09 3.96 12.29
CA SER A 732 5.62 5.33 12.34
C SER A 732 4.73 6.30 11.55
N VAL A 733 4.88 7.60 11.79
CA VAL A 733 4.12 8.65 11.09
C VAL A 733 5.10 9.65 10.47
N THR A 734 4.97 9.85 9.15
CA THR A 734 5.79 10.78 8.35
C THR A 734 4.97 11.99 7.90
N SER A 735 5.58 13.17 7.87
CA SER A 735 5.04 14.40 7.27
C SER A 735 6.16 15.29 6.73
N LEU A 736 5.85 16.04 5.67
CA LEU A 736 6.69 17.11 5.13
C LEU A 736 6.45 18.41 5.92
N GLY A 737 7.52 19.15 6.23
CA GLY A 737 7.47 20.46 6.86
C GLY A 737 7.61 21.61 5.86
N ASP A 738 7.17 22.82 6.26
CA ASP A 738 7.19 24.04 5.45
C ASP A 738 8.62 24.50 5.06
N ASP A 739 9.65 23.98 5.75
CA ASP A 739 11.07 24.18 5.42
C ASP A 739 11.60 23.21 4.34
N GLY A 740 10.73 22.34 3.83
CA GLY A 740 11.05 21.32 2.82
C GLY A 740 11.71 20.05 3.37
N LYS A 741 11.71 19.85 4.70
CA LYS A 741 12.31 18.67 5.33
C LYS A 741 11.24 17.66 5.77
N LEU A 742 11.58 16.38 5.70
CA LEU A 742 10.72 15.30 6.21
C LEU A 742 10.94 15.10 7.71
N THR A 743 9.86 14.88 8.45
CA THR A 743 9.90 14.43 9.85
C THR A 743 9.14 13.11 9.99
N THR A 744 9.79 12.11 10.58
CA THR A 744 9.21 10.79 10.90
C THR A 744 9.26 10.55 12.40
N THR A 745 8.13 10.16 13.00
CA THR A 745 7.99 9.83 14.42
C THR A 745 7.69 8.34 14.58
N PHE A 746 8.49 7.62 15.38
CA PHE A 746 8.40 6.17 15.54
C PHE A 746 7.59 5.76 16.79
N PRO A 747 7.02 4.53 16.83
CA PRO A 747 6.16 4.08 17.93
C PRO A 747 6.82 3.99 19.32
N ASP A 748 8.15 3.97 19.38
CA ASP A 748 8.95 3.99 20.61
C ASP A 748 9.09 5.41 21.21
N GLY A 749 8.73 6.45 20.46
CA GLY A 749 8.93 7.85 20.82
C GLY A 749 10.18 8.50 20.23
N THR A 750 10.96 7.78 19.40
CA THR A 750 12.09 8.35 18.65
C THR A 750 11.57 9.23 17.51
N THR A 751 12.25 10.34 17.24
CA THR A 751 11.99 11.20 16.06
C THR A 751 13.22 11.32 15.18
N GLN A 752 13.01 11.32 13.86
CA GLN A 752 14.03 11.59 12.86
C GLN A 752 13.57 12.71 11.93
N VAL A 753 14.48 13.63 11.61
CA VAL A 753 14.28 14.72 10.64
C VAL A 753 15.32 14.57 9.55
N VAL A 754 14.91 14.68 8.28
CA VAL A 754 15.78 14.51 7.11
C VAL A 754 15.54 15.65 6.10
N ASP A 755 16.62 16.28 5.67
CA ASP A 755 16.65 17.23 4.57
C ASP A 755 16.92 16.48 3.25
N PRO A 756 15.93 16.35 2.34
CA PRO A 756 16.10 15.59 1.10
C PRO A 756 16.98 16.30 0.07
N LYS A 757 17.25 17.61 0.23
CA LYS A 757 18.06 18.42 -0.71
C LYS A 757 19.54 18.47 -0.32
N THR A 758 19.86 18.28 0.96
CA THR A 758 21.24 18.27 1.47
C THR A 758 21.69 16.91 2.04
N GLY A 759 20.76 15.95 2.16
CA GLY A 759 21.00 14.61 2.71
C GLY A 759 21.24 14.56 4.22
N GLN A 760 21.11 15.69 4.93
CA GLN A 760 21.38 15.76 6.36
C GLN A 760 20.22 15.18 7.17
N ALA A 761 20.56 14.34 8.15
CA ALA A 761 19.61 13.64 9.02
C ALA A 761 20.00 13.76 10.50
N THR A 762 18.99 13.96 11.35
CA THR A 762 19.14 14.10 12.82
C THR A 762 18.11 13.23 13.53
N SER A 763 18.53 12.43 14.52
CA SER A 763 17.69 11.52 15.31
C SER A 763 17.66 11.92 16.79
N THR A 764 16.53 11.78 17.48
CA THR A 764 16.33 12.17 18.89
C THR A 764 15.61 11.07 19.70
N ALA A 765 16.14 10.76 20.89
CA ALA A 765 15.82 9.55 21.64
C ALA A 765 14.71 9.68 22.70
N PRO A 766 13.91 8.63 22.95
CA PRO A 766 13.38 8.30 24.28
C PRO A 766 14.49 7.67 25.16
N THR A 767 14.30 7.48 26.47
CA THR A 767 15.42 7.31 27.43
C THR A 767 15.47 5.95 28.19
N ALA A 768 16.46 5.08 27.90
CA ALA A 768 16.63 3.64 28.31
C ALA A 768 18.12 3.11 28.44
N PRO A 769 18.42 1.81 28.78
CA PRO A 769 19.78 1.29 29.14
C PRO A 769 20.31 -0.05 28.47
N SER A 770 21.51 -0.52 28.89
CA SER A 770 22.37 -1.64 28.33
C SER A 770 22.98 -2.55 29.47
N PRO A 771 24.08 -3.40 29.39
CA PRO A 771 24.88 -4.10 28.32
C PRO A 771 25.36 -5.58 28.68
N ARG A 772 26.38 -6.19 27.97
CA ARG A 772 27.40 -7.29 28.34
C ARG A 772 27.47 -8.58 27.44
N ARG A 773 28.41 -9.55 27.65
CA ARG A 773 29.78 -9.70 26.99
C ARG A 773 30.67 -10.90 27.48
N ILE A 774 31.12 -11.88 26.63
CA ILE A 774 32.36 -12.75 26.73
C ILE A 774 32.68 -13.47 25.37
N SER A 775 33.94 -13.89 25.07
CA SER A 775 34.46 -14.43 23.77
C SER A 775 35.64 -15.45 23.97
N ALA A 776 36.42 -16.04 23.01
CA ALA A 776 36.78 -15.82 21.58
C ALA A 776 37.51 -17.06 20.92
N ALA A 777 38.21 -16.88 19.76
CA ALA A 777 39.29 -17.71 19.13
C ALA A 777 38.94 -18.92 18.19
N SER A 778 39.76 -19.44 17.23
CA SER A 778 40.93 -18.95 16.41
C SER A 778 41.46 -20.01 15.37
N GLY A 779 42.10 -19.59 14.25
CA GLY A 779 42.98 -20.40 13.34
C GLY A 779 42.41 -20.75 11.95
N VAL A 780 43.15 -20.80 10.83
CA VAL A 780 44.60 -20.59 10.53
C VAL A 780 44.79 -19.39 9.60
#